data_AF-A0A914SQ04-F1
#
_entry.id   AF-A0A914SQ04-F1
#
_cell.length_a   1.000
_cell.length_b   1.000
_cell.length_c   1.000
_cell.angle_alpha   90.00
_cell.angle_beta   90.00
_cell.angle_gamma   90.00
#
_symmetry.space_group_name_H-M   'P 1'
#
loop_
_entity.id
_entity.type
_entity.pdbx_description
1 polymer ?
#
loop_
_entity_poly.entity_id
_entity_poly.type
_entity_poly.pdbx_seq_one_letter_code
_entity_poly.pdbx_strand_id
1 'polypeptide(L)'
;MATKDLSLPFKDTIIINENSNGQFKNFILNANSQFSSNAFSKSSKNVSTKNKKAALDYDFVKHNSEAKKDYHLWKKSTQNLSSSSITTNKRTLSLHIVTYEIETHSCYKIKESSAQNFSKLKNAKQIFTDSPIFIQNSFEFPRQQETNEEKKPEIVQYKASQKLLNPQIPCLYLDGSMATKVKGDEATGAQKHGFISATDFESSSSVDVTNVFLSFTKDLPLGALSLAPGFSLIDAMSAVELLDPKMDLGMKPMDETLGLKYAVENNSFNEKTFSMEEMIAIFDANFACIASSIDGAYFDQTIYTNICIHDPEIIKNENLRIVSKGFLIFTRTLRYLIDLGGISFEEDYNYQCLRDQMSLKCNNLEIINELKSIYQKLSKFQPDSAEYAFGQRIKFLFNLFEALHYMIASPEIMSVDSTLSFEVNFKQAESNMEQALKAFQVIKDTVKQGLQPGDSNDNNFSWLSVFQPDVNRHLFAASFPKEARLMNRKDGYEFLEKSLIFLKQFTIDLPNNIKCVESLMKYVRKISSSGADIFARSTLGLMVFPFNDHVFGKISISDLIINSMQITVAPFILNKEYTFSEELNQEWQLFLKDASGFFIDLIQAFGMNLARQREKIGHFMEEATNMYLKGEAIDRKIAEFLYVKPKHGECLNRKPYPISTFLANHFMELMSYYIELGFKLELFVDHELSYMYWYLGEVISLWRHRFWSKAKEYIEMERSFKPPDMPQKKFEKKRMQREAVIMRNIIEIDKNIMKVRLMAGNLTIPANEQMRYSSRFEAFCHVPSFASQPYIKYIEDSQFLKFIEFPATICYQKAAEAAKLCCDILTMLQQLHPNDSGIKAKLDLAKRNRIACNLLSSKPEIFDTLDFEKNFLFPLIVIKNQTTQKQ
;
A
#
# COMPACT_ATOMS: atom_id res chain seq x y z
N MET A 1 -42.87 13.23 -21.77
CA MET A 1 -42.76 13.68 -23.16
C MET A 1 -41.35 14.20 -23.38
N ALA A 2 -40.68 13.65 -24.39
CA ALA A 2 -39.38 14.02 -24.98
C ALA A 2 -38.12 13.94 -24.10
N THR A 3 -37.50 12.76 -24.13
CA THR A 3 -36.06 12.50 -24.02
C THR A 3 -35.34 12.91 -25.31
N LYS A 4 -34.06 13.31 -25.23
CA LYS A 4 -33.13 13.34 -26.37
C LYS A 4 -31.79 12.72 -25.97
N ASP A 5 -31.31 11.89 -26.87
CA ASP A 5 -30.37 10.79 -26.68
C ASP A 5 -28.88 11.14 -26.64
N LEU A 6 -28.15 10.23 -26.00
CA LEU A 6 -26.72 9.97 -26.06
C LEU A 6 -26.29 9.44 -27.45
N SER A 7 -25.06 9.74 -27.84
CA SER A 7 -24.35 9.08 -28.96
C SER A 7 -23.27 8.13 -28.42
N LEU A 8 -23.34 6.88 -28.86
CA LEU A 8 -22.37 5.79 -28.67
C LEU A 8 -21.44 5.68 -29.89
N PRO A 9 -20.19 5.19 -29.75
CA PRO A 9 -19.31 4.90 -30.88
C PRO A 9 -19.51 3.48 -31.44
N PHE A 10 -19.14 3.36 -32.72
CA PHE A 10 -19.38 2.26 -33.65
C PHE A 10 -18.72 0.91 -33.27
N LYS A 11 -19.49 -0.18 -33.48
CA LYS A 11 -19.01 -1.57 -33.61
C LYS A 11 -18.84 -1.88 -35.10
N ASP A 12 -17.63 -2.18 -35.55
CA ASP A 12 -17.42 -2.82 -36.86
C ASP A 12 -17.47 -4.34 -36.72
N THR A 13 -18.35 -4.91 -37.54
CA THR A 13 -18.71 -6.32 -37.61
C THR A 13 -17.92 -6.93 -38.76
N ILE A 14 -17.01 -7.88 -38.50
CA ILE A 14 -16.34 -8.62 -39.57
C ILE A 14 -17.18 -9.85 -39.91
N ILE A 15 -17.70 -9.85 -41.13
CA ILE A 15 -18.40 -10.96 -41.78
C ILE A 15 -17.37 -12.02 -42.18
N ILE A 16 -17.47 -13.22 -41.65
CA ILE A 16 -16.66 -14.39 -42.07
C ILE A 16 -17.43 -15.10 -43.19
N ASN A 17 -16.82 -15.18 -44.37
CA ASN A 17 -17.32 -15.98 -45.49
C ASN A 17 -16.58 -17.33 -45.49
N GLU A 18 -17.32 -18.41 -45.27
CA GLU A 18 -16.83 -19.77 -45.43
C GLU A 18 -16.68 -20.11 -46.92
N ASN A 19 -15.52 -20.65 -47.32
CA ASN A 19 -15.45 -21.64 -48.39
C ASN A 19 -14.15 -22.46 -48.33
N SER A 20 -14.33 -23.72 -47.92
CA SER A 20 -13.66 -24.97 -48.33
C SER A 20 -12.37 -24.93 -49.16
N ASN A 21 -11.26 -25.38 -48.57
CA ASN A 21 -10.59 -26.68 -48.84
C ASN A 21 -9.20 -26.72 -48.20
N GLY A 22 -8.81 -27.90 -47.72
CA GLY A 22 -7.77 -28.08 -46.71
C GLY A 22 -6.34 -28.09 -47.22
N GLN A 23 -5.40 -27.84 -46.30
CA GLN A 23 -4.37 -28.79 -45.85
C GLN A 23 -3.48 -28.11 -44.80
N PHE A 24 -3.22 -28.84 -43.72
CA PHE A 24 -2.33 -28.46 -42.62
C PHE A 24 -0.90 -28.17 -43.09
N LYS A 25 -0.28 -27.11 -42.54
CA LYS A 25 1.12 -27.13 -42.07
C LYS A 25 1.45 -25.93 -41.19
N ASN A 26 1.99 -26.24 -40.01
CA ASN A 26 2.58 -25.35 -39.00
C ASN A 26 3.48 -24.28 -39.60
N PHE A 27 3.46 -23.05 -39.08
CA PHE A 27 4.67 -22.26 -38.85
C PHE A 27 4.47 -21.17 -37.79
N ILE A 28 5.33 -21.23 -36.78
CA ILE A 28 5.61 -20.23 -35.75
C ILE A 28 6.30 -19.03 -36.43
N LEU A 29 5.88 -17.80 -36.16
CA LEU A 29 6.66 -16.60 -36.46
C LEU A 29 6.52 -15.56 -35.33
N ASN A 30 7.63 -15.36 -34.63
CA ASN A 30 7.99 -14.12 -33.92
C ASN A 30 8.11 -12.98 -34.94
N ALA A 31 7.61 -11.80 -34.60
CA ALA A 31 7.95 -10.56 -35.32
C ALA A 31 8.18 -9.42 -34.33
N ASN A 32 9.46 -9.00 -34.26
CA ASN A 32 9.87 -7.70 -33.77
C ASN A 32 9.66 -6.63 -34.86
N SER A 33 9.47 -5.42 -34.34
CA SER A 33 9.44 -4.07 -34.94
C SER A 33 10.22 -3.83 -36.25
N GLN A 34 9.65 -2.97 -37.13
CA GLN A 34 10.10 -1.57 -37.27
C GLN A 34 9.30 -0.81 -38.36
N PHE A 35 8.86 0.39 -37.97
CA PHE A 35 8.53 1.52 -38.85
C PHE A 35 9.82 2.18 -39.36
N SER A 36 9.84 2.66 -40.60
CA SER A 36 10.91 3.49 -41.19
C SER A 36 10.43 4.91 -41.45
N SER A 37 11.34 5.87 -41.29
CA SER A 37 11.19 7.29 -41.59
C SER A 37 11.94 7.71 -42.87
N ASN A 38 11.48 8.84 -43.45
CA ASN A 38 12.23 9.92 -44.14
C ASN A 38 12.20 10.16 -45.68
N ALA A 39 11.61 11.32 -46.03
CA ALA A 39 12.20 12.55 -46.61
C ALA A 39 12.59 12.70 -48.12
N PHE A 40 11.95 13.71 -48.74
CA PHE A 40 12.42 14.78 -49.68
C PHE A 40 13.06 14.48 -51.07
N SER A 41 12.33 14.83 -52.16
CA SER A 41 12.49 16.06 -52.98
C SER A 41 12.32 15.92 -54.53
N LYS A 42 11.51 16.86 -55.06
CA LYS A 42 11.46 17.50 -56.40
C LYS A 42 11.40 16.70 -57.73
N SER A 43 10.24 16.90 -58.38
CA SER A 43 10.02 17.33 -59.78
C SER A 43 9.60 16.31 -60.85
N SER A 44 8.48 16.68 -61.49
CA SER A 44 8.01 16.37 -62.86
C SER A 44 7.50 14.96 -63.22
N LYS A 45 6.20 14.95 -63.55
CA LYS A 45 5.52 14.29 -64.68
C LYS A 45 5.76 12.79 -64.95
N ASN A 46 4.64 12.07 -64.86
CA ASN A 46 4.12 11.09 -65.82
C ASN A 46 4.73 9.67 -65.91
N VAL A 47 3.80 8.71 -65.77
CA VAL A 47 3.67 7.47 -66.57
C VAL A 47 4.41 6.21 -66.09
N SER A 48 3.61 5.35 -65.43
CA SER A 48 3.35 3.93 -65.72
C SER A 48 4.46 2.85 -65.68
N THR A 49 4.06 1.75 -65.01
CA THR A 49 4.30 0.33 -65.33
C THR A 49 5.59 -0.40 -64.89
N LYS A 50 5.33 -1.51 -64.16
CA LYS A 50 5.86 -2.89 -64.33
C LYS A 50 7.26 -3.26 -63.79
N ASN A 51 7.19 -4.13 -62.78
CA ASN A 51 7.79 -5.48 -62.70
C ASN A 51 9.30 -5.72 -62.53
N LYS A 52 9.57 -6.56 -61.51
CA LYS A 52 10.47 -7.75 -61.45
C LYS A 52 11.89 -7.62 -60.87
N LYS A 53 12.03 -8.29 -59.72
CA LYS A 53 12.95 -9.42 -59.36
C LYS A 53 14.48 -9.21 -59.27
N ALA A 54 14.97 -9.63 -58.08
CA ALA A 54 16.14 -10.50 -57.82
C ALA A 54 17.54 -9.90 -58.03
N ALA A 55 18.60 -10.25 -57.29
CA ALA A 55 18.83 -11.08 -56.11
C ALA A 55 20.25 -10.74 -55.58
N LEU A 56 20.49 -11.03 -54.30
CA LEU A 56 21.78 -10.97 -53.58
C LEU A 56 22.42 -12.36 -53.54
N ASP A 57 23.75 -12.40 -53.68
CA ASP A 57 24.70 -13.47 -53.28
C ASP A 57 25.66 -12.83 -52.23
N TYR A 58 25.80 -13.36 -51.01
CA TYR A 58 26.64 -14.49 -50.53
C TYR A 58 28.06 -14.09 -50.03
N ASP A 59 28.26 -14.31 -48.72
CA ASP A 59 29.43 -14.79 -47.95
C ASP A 59 30.78 -14.04 -47.72
N PHE A 60 31.02 -13.74 -46.42
CA PHE A 60 32.03 -14.32 -45.49
C PHE A 60 33.57 -14.22 -45.72
N VAL A 61 34.27 -13.91 -44.60
CA VAL A 61 35.70 -14.14 -44.22
C VAL A 61 36.72 -12.98 -44.39
N LYS A 62 37.14 -12.41 -43.22
CA LYS A 62 38.46 -11.86 -42.78
C LYS A 62 38.20 -10.67 -41.84
N HIS A 63 38.80 -10.46 -40.67
CA HIS A 63 40.16 -10.73 -40.18
C HIS A 63 40.19 -10.71 -38.64
N ASN A 64 41.02 -11.56 -38.06
CA ASN A 64 41.30 -11.69 -36.63
C ASN A 64 42.82 -11.49 -36.45
N SER A 65 43.30 -10.30 -36.03
CA SER A 65 44.75 -10.06 -35.83
C SER A 65 45.19 -8.84 -34.99
N GLU A 66 44.36 -8.24 -34.12
CA GLU A 66 44.81 -7.06 -33.33
C GLU A 66 44.76 -7.19 -31.79
N ALA A 67 44.22 -8.28 -31.22
CA ALA A 67 44.06 -8.41 -29.76
C ALA A 67 45.32 -8.88 -28.97
N LYS A 68 46.54 -8.76 -29.52
CA LYS A 68 47.79 -9.25 -28.88
C LYS A 68 48.84 -8.18 -28.52
N LYS A 69 48.55 -6.89 -28.66
CA LYS A 69 49.52 -5.81 -28.38
C LYS A 69 49.32 -5.04 -27.06
N ASP A 70 48.14 -5.06 -26.43
CA ASP A 70 47.89 -4.17 -25.27
C ASP A 70 48.22 -4.77 -23.89
N TYR A 71 48.48 -6.08 -23.79
CA TYR A 71 48.78 -6.74 -22.51
C TYR A 71 50.23 -6.50 -22.01
N HIS A 72 51.15 -6.04 -22.86
CA HIS A 72 52.57 -5.86 -22.50
C HIS A 72 52.95 -4.47 -21.97
N LEU A 73 52.08 -3.46 -22.09
CA LEU A 73 52.34 -2.09 -21.64
C LEU A 73 51.96 -1.82 -20.17
N TRP A 74 51.08 -2.64 -19.58
CA TRP A 74 50.61 -2.44 -18.20
C TRP A 74 51.52 -3.05 -17.12
N LYS A 75 52.40 -4.00 -17.48
CA LYS A 75 53.27 -4.72 -16.52
C LYS A 75 54.58 -4.00 -16.16
N LYS A 76 54.81 -2.78 -16.67
CA LYS A 76 56.07 -2.02 -16.50
C LYS A 76 55.97 -0.85 -15.50
N SER A 77 54.81 -0.58 -14.90
CA SER A 77 54.56 0.60 -14.05
C SER A 77 54.40 0.34 -12.56
N THR A 78 54.61 -0.89 -12.06
CA THR A 78 54.39 -1.25 -10.64
C THR A 78 55.58 -1.94 -9.96
N GLN A 79 56.80 -1.56 -10.32
CA GLN A 79 58.02 -1.86 -9.55
C GLN A 79 58.78 -0.56 -9.31
N ASN A 80 58.54 0.08 -8.16
CA ASN A 80 59.48 0.92 -7.40
C ASN A 80 58.71 1.69 -6.33
N LEU A 81 58.75 1.20 -5.08
CA LEU A 81 58.90 1.98 -3.84
C LEU A 81 58.66 1.04 -2.64
N SER A 82 59.75 0.45 -2.19
CA SER A 82 59.87 -0.25 -0.91
C SER A 82 60.57 0.64 0.13
N SER A 83 60.31 0.31 1.40
CA SER A 83 61.13 0.48 2.60
C SER A 83 61.20 1.85 3.31
N SER A 84 60.62 1.92 4.52
CA SER A 84 61.40 2.05 5.77
C SER A 84 60.53 1.84 7.03
N SER A 85 61.01 0.97 7.91
CA SER A 85 60.53 0.55 9.24
C SER A 85 60.77 1.59 10.36
N ILE A 86 59.98 1.55 11.46
CA ILE A 86 60.41 1.49 12.90
C ILE A 86 59.29 1.87 13.94
N THR A 87 58.94 0.87 14.76
CA THR A 87 58.62 0.78 16.21
C THR A 87 57.54 1.61 16.97
N THR A 88 56.53 0.87 17.45
CA THR A 88 55.95 0.76 18.83
C THR A 88 55.59 2.00 19.68
N ASN A 89 54.31 2.15 20.06
CA ASN A 89 53.80 1.69 21.37
C ASN A 89 52.25 1.76 21.49
N LYS A 90 51.72 0.88 22.35
CA LYS A 90 50.33 0.42 22.53
C LYS A 90 49.31 1.50 22.98
N ARG A 91 48.07 1.42 22.48
CA ARG A 91 46.83 1.19 23.28
C ARG A 91 45.64 0.88 22.37
N THR A 92 44.89 -0.14 22.80
CA THR A 92 43.83 -0.88 22.14
C THR A 92 42.51 -0.11 22.06
N LEU A 93 41.91 -0.05 20.86
CA LEU A 93 40.47 0.09 20.61
C LEU A 93 40.18 -0.67 19.30
N SER A 94 39.82 -1.94 19.44
CA SER A 94 39.45 -2.82 18.33
C SER A 94 37.99 -2.59 17.94
N LEU A 95 37.77 -1.90 16.82
CA LEU A 95 36.61 -2.15 15.98
C LEU A 95 36.75 -3.56 15.41
N HIS A 96 35.79 -4.44 15.67
CA HIS A 96 35.58 -5.63 14.84
C HIS A 96 34.51 -5.31 13.80
N ILE A 97 34.99 -4.98 12.62
CA ILE A 97 34.24 -5.08 11.36
C ILE A 97 34.42 -6.53 10.92
N VAL A 98 33.34 -7.32 10.93
CA VAL A 98 33.34 -8.68 10.36
C VAL A 98 32.85 -8.57 8.91
N THR A 99 33.79 -8.66 7.99
CA THR A 99 33.57 -8.93 6.57
C THR A 99 33.45 -10.44 6.35
N TYR A 100 32.37 -10.89 5.70
CA TYR A 100 32.21 -12.28 5.26
C TYR A 100 33.09 -12.55 4.03
N GLU A 101 34.12 -13.38 4.20
CA GLU A 101 34.82 -14.07 3.10
C GLU A 101 34.10 -15.38 2.78
N ILE A 102 33.84 -15.61 1.50
CA ILE A 102 33.38 -16.90 0.96
C ILE A 102 34.63 -17.69 0.58
N GLU A 103 34.99 -18.66 1.41
CA GLU A 103 35.95 -19.72 1.02
C GLU A 103 35.21 -21.00 0.67
N THR A 104 35.44 -21.46 -0.56
CA THR A 104 35.12 -22.80 -1.06
C THR A 104 36.23 -23.80 -0.72
N HIS A 105 35.85 -25.07 -0.49
CA HIS A 105 36.63 -26.31 -0.29
C HIS A 105 36.61 -26.79 1.18
N SER A 106 36.27 -28.03 1.53
CA SER A 106 36.72 -29.28 0.92
C SER A 106 35.93 -30.51 1.44
N CYS A 107 36.06 -31.59 0.68
CA CYS A 107 35.54 -32.94 0.88
C CYS A 107 35.84 -33.56 2.25
N TYR A 108 34.91 -34.34 2.79
CA TYR A 108 35.23 -35.44 3.72
C TYR A 108 34.76 -36.80 3.19
N LYS A 109 35.74 -37.69 3.09
CA LYS A 109 35.64 -39.10 2.72
C LYS A 109 34.76 -39.87 3.70
N ILE A 110 33.90 -40.70 3.13
CA ILE A 110 33.27 -41.85 3.76
C ILE A 110 34.37 -42.83 4.17
N LYS A 111 34.41 -43.21 5.45
CA LYS A 111 35.07 -44.44 5.91
C LYS A 111 33.99 -45.46 6.23
N GLU A 112 34.03 -46.56 5.50
CA GLU A 112 33.40 -47.82 5.87
C GLU A 112 33.99 -48.32 7.20
N SER A 113 33.13 -48.70 8.14
CA SER A 113 33.44 -49.78 9.06
C SER A 113 32.18 -50.33 9.74
N SER A 114 32.07 -51.65 9.64
CA SER A 114 31.38 -52.60 10.52
C SER A 114 29.85 -52.61 10.55
N ALA A 115 29.32 -53.53 9.74
CA ALA A 115 28.12 -54.31 10.02
C ALA A 115 28.22 -55.02 11.39
N GLN A 116 27.14 -55.01 12.17
CA GLN A 116 26.67 -56.13 12.98
C GLN A 116 25.31 -55.81 13.63
N ASN A 117 24.43 -56.82 13.61
CA ASN A 117 23.20 -56.97 14.41
C ASN A 117 21.89 -56.36 13.88
N PHE A 118 21.44 -56.83 12.71
CA PHE A 118 20.00 -56.99 12.42
C PHE A 118 19.65 -58.48 12.46
N SER A 119 19.29 -58.98 13.65
CA SER A 119 18.55 -60.25 13.79
C SER A 119 17.89 -60.31 15.16
N LYS A 120 16.67 -59.78 15.28
CA LYS A 120 15.63 -60.26 16.20
C LYS A 120 14.36 -59.43 16.00
N LEU A 121 13.22 -60.11 16.06
CA LEU A 121 11.83 -59.61 16.01
C LEU A 121 11.19 -59.48 14.62
N LYS A 122 11.28 -60.57 13.84
CA LYS A 122 10.08 -61.12 13.17
C LYS A 122 9.27 -61.86 14.24
N ASN A 123 8.07 -61.37 14.57
CA ASN A 123 6.87 -62.10 14.99
C ASN A 123 5.98 -61.25 15.89
N ALA A 124 4.98 -60.58 15.31
CA ALA A 124 3.63 -60.44 15.86
C ALA A 124 2.75 -59.73 14.82
N LYS A 125 1.99 -60.52 14.06
CA LYS A 125 0.80 -60.05 13.34
C LYS A 125 -0.41 -60.24 14.27
N GLN A 126 -1.41 -59.36 14.09
CA GLN A 126 -2.73 -59.29 14.72
C GLN A 126 -2.76 -58.58 16.08
N ILE A 127 -3.34 -57.37 16.13
CA ILE A 127 -4.76 -57.08 16.39
C ILE A 127 -4.99 -55.57 16.08
N PHE A 128 -6.22 -55.21 15.71
CA PHE A 128 -6.80 -53.86 15.44
C PHE A 128 -6.83 -53.35 13.99
N THR A 129 -7.95 -53.71 13.34
CA THR A 129 -8.69 -52.92 12.36
C THR A 129 -9.31 -51.67 13.01
N ASP A 130 -9.55 -50.64 12.20
CA ASP A 130 -10.28 -49.38 12.45
C ASP A 130 -9.47 -48.14 12.87
N SER A 131 -8.86 -47.48 11.86
CA SER A 131 -8.73 -46.00 11.72
C SER A 131 -7.99 -45.65 10.42
N PRO A 132 -8.51 -44.80 9.51
CA PRO A 132 -7.75 -44.37 8.34
C PRO A 132 -6.72 -43.28 8.71
N ILE A 133 -5.52 -43.53 8.17
CA ILE A 133 -4.19 -43.03 8.56
C ILE A 133 -3.79 -41.79 7.76
N PHE A 134 -3.01 -40.92 8.41
CA PHE A 134 -2.10 -39.95 7.81
C PHE A 134 -1.16 -40.62 6.81
N ILE A 135 -1.27 -40.32 5.52
CA ILE A 135 -0.26 -40.73 4.54
C ILE A 135 0.82 -39.63 4.47
N GLN A 136 1.95 -39.88 5.14
CA GLN A 136 3.24 -39.40 4.68
C GLN A 136 3.61 -40.21 3.43
N ASN A 137 3.79 -39.55 2.29
CA ASN A 137 4.49 -40.14 1.15
C ASN A 137 5.69 -39.26 0.79
N SER A 138 6.82 -39.61 1.37
CA SER A 138 8.13 -39.54 0.72
C SER A 138 8.13 -40.51 -0.45
N PHE A 139 8.30 -40.01 -1.69
CA PHE A 139 8.52 -40.86 -2.85
C PHE A 139 10.02 -41.00 -3.14
N GLU A 140 10.54 -42.20 -2.91
CA GLU A 140 11.74 -42.72 -3.56
C GLU A 140 11.37 -43.12 -5.01
N PHE A 141 12.20 -42.70 -5.97
CA PHE A 141 12.07 -43.09 -7.37
C PHE A 141 12.55 -44.54 -7.60
N PRO A 142 11.88 -45.32 -8.47
CA PRO A 142 12.37 -46.63 -8.89
C PRO A 142 13.52 -46.51 -9.90
N ARG A 143 14.59 -47.27 -9.67
CA ARG A 143 15.64 -47.57 -10.67
C ARG A 143 15.06 -48.46 -11.77
N GLN A 144 15.09 -48.03 -13.02
CA GLN A 144 15.21 -48.93 -14.18
C GLN A 144 16.10 -48.32 -15.27
N GLN A 145 17.23 -49.01 -15.47
CA GLN A 145 17.95 -49.36 -16.70
C GLN A 145 18.44 -48.26 -17.67
N GLU A 146 19.76 -48.25 -17.79
CA GLU A 146 20.59 -47.58 -18.78
C GLU A 146 20.31 -48.07 -20.21
N THR A 147 20.13 -47.13 -21.14
CA THR A 147 20.59 -47.27 -22.53
C THR A 147 21.10 -45.91 -23.05
N ASN A 148 22.26 -45.98 -23.71
CA ASN A 148 23.18 -44.92 -24.11
C ASN A 148 22.67 -43.96 -25.21
N GLU A 149 23.44 -42.86 -25.36
CA GLU A 149 23.58 -41.96 -26.54
C GLU A 149 22.38 -40.99 -26.78
N GLU A 150 22.50 -39.66 -26.90
CA GLU A 150 23.50 -38.82 -27.57
C GLU A 150 23.23 -37.31 -27.24
N LYS A 151 24.31 -36.49 -27.31
CA LYS A 151 24.37 -35.04 -27.62
C LYS A 151 23.71 -34.00 -26.67
N LYS A 152 24.59 -33.32 -25.91
CA LYS A 152 24.36 -32.04 -25.21
C LYS A 152 24.05 -30.87 -26.18
N PRO A 153 23.08 -30.00 -25.87
CA PRO A 153 23.16 -28.59 -26.22
C PRO A 153 23.58 -27.75 -25.00
N GLU A 154 24.50 -26.83 -25.22
CA GLU A 154 24.94 -25.82 -24.25
C GLU A 154 23.76 -24.92 -23.84
N ILE A 155 23.41 -24.95 -22.55
CA ILE A 155 22.55 -23.93 -21.95
C ILE A 155 23.47 -22.85 -21.37
N VAL A 156 23.47 -21.70 -22.03
CA VAL A 156 24.07 -20.45 -21.53
C VAL A 156 23.28 -20.02 -20.30
N GLN A 157 23.88 -20.14 -19.12
CA GLN A 157 23.35 -19.57 -17.89
C GLN A 157 23.44 -18.04 -17.93
N TYR A 158 22.30 -17.37 -18.14
CA TYR A 158 22.15 -15.97 -17.76
C TYR A 158 22.07 -15.89 -16.23
N LYS A 159 23.10 -15.31 -15.61
CA LYS A 159 23.03 -14.81 -14.23
C LYS A 159 22.10 -13.59 -14.23
N ALA A 160 20.86 -13.77 -13.79
CA ALA A 160 20.00 -12.65 -13.41
C ALA A 160 20.49 -12.11 -12.05
N SER A 161 21.32 -11.08 -12.09
CA SER A 161 21.59 -10.23 -10.93
C SER A 161 20.38 -9.33 -10.71
N GLN A 162 19.47 -9.73 -9.81
CA GLN A 162 18.48 -8.83 -9.23
C GLN A 162 19.23 -7.78 -8.39
N LYS A 163 19.48 -6.62 -8.99
CA LYS A 163 19.79 -5.40 -8.24
C LYS A 163 18.49 -4.92 -7.60
N LEU A 164 18.38 -5.09 -6.29
CA LEU A 164 17.49 -4.30 -5.43
C LEU A 164 17.85 -2.82 -5.61
N LEU A 165 17.13 -2.12 -6.48
CA LEU A 165 17.09 -0.66 -6.50
C LEU A 165 15.93 -0.24 -5.59
N ASN A 166 16.28 -0.08 -4.32
CA ASN A 166 15.48 0.63 -3.34
C ASN A 166 15.89 2.12 -3.50
N PRO A 167 15.05 3.03 -4.03
CA PRO A 167 15.41 4.44 -4.03
C PRO A 167 15.05 5.00 -2.66
N GLN A 168 15.83 4.65 -1.64
CA GLN A 168 16.00 5.54 -0.50
C GLN A 168 16.95 6.64 -0.97
N ILE A 169 16.39 7.72 -1.50
CA ILE A 169 17.11 8.98 -1.59
C ILE A 169 17.33 9.40 -0.12
N PRO A 170 18.58 9.51 0.37
CA PRO A 170 18.80 10.17 1.64
C PRO A 170 18.50 11.64 1.42
N CYS A 171 17.41 12.13 2.02
CA CYS A 171 17.23 13.56 2.24
C CYS A 171 18.42 14.06 3.06
N LEU A 172 19.39 14.68 2.39
CA LEU A 172 20.46 15.44 3.01
C LEU A 172 19.84 16.68 3.65
N TYR A 173 19.44 16.55 4.91
CA TYR A 173 19.21 17.68 5.80
C TYR A 173 20.54 18.41 5.99
N LEU A 174 20.67 19.58 5.36
CA LEU A 174 21.68 20.56 5.74
C LEU A 174 21.12 21.37 6.90
N ASP A 175 21.41 20.92 8.13
CA ASP A 175 21.16 21.69 9.34
C ASP A 175 22.04 22.94 9.36
N GLY A 176 21.42 24.09 9.19
CA GLY A 176 22.02 25.40 9.43
C GLY A 176 21.84 25.81 10.88
N SER A 177 22.79 25.47 11.75
CA SER A 177 23.29 26.39 12.81
C SER A 177 24.35 25.73 13.68
N MET A 178 25.58 26.25 13.62
CA MET A 178 26.53 26.38 14.74
C MET A 178 27.72 27.20 14.23
N ALA A 179 27.55 28.51 14.20
CA ALA A 179 28.65 29.44 14.05
C ALA A 179 29.30 29.63 15.43
N THR A 180 30.27 28.79 15.79
CA THR A 180 31.21 29.06 16.88
C THR A 180 32.55 29.43 16.26
N LYS A 181 32.94 30.70 16.46
CA LYS A 181 34.29 31.20 16.15
C LYS A 181 35.32 30.39 16.94
N VAL A 182 36.14 29.61 16.25
CA VAL A 182 37.43 29.13 16.77
C VAL A 182 38.51 29.48 15.75
N LYS A 183 39.47 30.30 16.20
CA LYS A 183 40.74 30.57 15.51
C LYS A 183 41.67 29.37 15.71
N GLY A 184 42.44 29.00 14.69
CA GLY A 184 43.64 28.17 14.85
C GLY A 184 43.77 27.04 13.84
N ASP A 185 44.56 27.31 12.80
CA ASP A 185 45.51 26.49 12.04
C ASP A 185 45.44 24.94 12.01
N GLU A 186 45.74 24.45 10.78
CA GLU A 186 46.21 23.12 10.36
C GLU A 186 45.20 21.96 10.24
N ALA A 187 44.60 21.86 9.04
CA ALA A 187 44.07 20.62 8.49
C ALA A 187 44.54 20.44 7.04
N THR A 188 45.49 19.52 6.83
CA THR A 188 45.88 19.00 5.52
C THR A 188 45.06 17.76 5.20
N GLY A 189 44.50 17.70 3.98
CA GLY A 189 44.01 16.44 3.40
C GLY A 189 42.50 16.16 3.48
N ALA A 190 41.67 17.03 2.90
CA ALA A 190 40.37 16.64 2.37
C ALA A 190 40.14 17.38 1.04
N GLN A 191 40.11 16.63 -0.07
CA GLN A 191 39.73 17.16 -1.38
C GLN A 191 38.28 17.64 -1.32
N LYS A 192 38.11 18.95 -1.14
CA LYS A 192 36.88 19.65 -1.44
C LYS A 192 36.68 19.56 -2.96
N HIS A 193 35.70 18.79 -3.41
CA HIS A 193 35.07 19.09 -4.70
C HIS A 193 34.41 20.45 -4.54
N GLY A 194 35.06 21.48 -5.09
CA GLY A 194 34.58 22.85 -5.06
C GLY A 194 33.25 22.93 -5.80
N PHE A 195 32.19 23.33 -5.10
CA PHE A 195 31.08 24.00 -5.74
C PHE A 195 31.61 25.33 -6.26
N ILE A 196 31.68 25.45 -7.59
CA ILE A 196 31.96 26.70 -8.28
C ILE A 196 30.85 27.67 -7.87
N SER A 197 31.19 28.78 -7.21
CA SER A 197 30.19 29.81 -6.90
C SER A 197 29.81 30.54 -8.18
N ALA A 198 28.57 31.01 -8.28
CA ALA A 198 28.07 31.76 -9.45
C ALA A 198 28.90 33.00 -9.79
N THR A 199 29.74 33.48 -8.86
CA THR A 199 30.69 34.59 -9.06
C THR A 199 31.92 34.21 -9.90
N ASP A 200 32.22 32.92 -10.08
CA ASP A 200 33.36 32.47 -10.89
C ASP A 200 33.04 32.37 -12.39
N PHE A 201 31.76 32.48 -12.77
CA PHE A 201 31.33 32.43 -14.18
C PHE A 201 31.59 33.74 -14.95
N GLU A 202 31.87 34.85 -14.27
CA GLU A 202 32.07 36.16 -14.92
C GLU A 202 33.46 36.35 -15.55
N SER A 203 34.32 35.32 -15.59
CA SER A 203 35.68 35.42 -16.15
C SER A 203 36.10 34.31 -17.12
N SER A 204 35.15 33.62 -17.75
CA SER A 204 35.44 32.70 -18.86
C SER A 204 34.95 33.26 -20.19
N SER A 205 35.85 33.44 -21.16
CA SER A 205 35.48 33.83 -22.52
C SER A 205 34.61 32.73 -23.12
N SER A 206 33.32 32.99 -23.30
CA SER A 206 32.42 32.05 -23.99
C SER A 206 32.87 31.89 -25.44
N VAL A 207 33.08 30.64 -25.86
CA VAL A 207 33.41 30.29 -27.24
C VAL A 207 32.17 29.75 -27.93
N ASP A 208 31.74 30.37 -29.03
CA ASP A 208 30.62 29.87 -29.83
C ASP A 208 31.03 28.61 -30.61
N VAL A 209 30.37 27.49 -30.28
CA VAL A 209 30.60 26.18 -30.91
C VAL A 209 29.49 25.75 -31.85
N THR A 210 28.53 26.63 -32.17
CA THR A 210 27.31 26.29 -32.94
C THR A 210 27.64 25.70 -34.31
N ASN A 211 28.51 26.36 -35.08
CA ASN A 211 28.90 25.91 -36.41
C ASN A 211 29.72 24.61 -36.38
N VAL A 212 30.56 24.45 -35.36
CA VAL A 212 31.36 23.23 -35.16
C VAL A 212 30.44 22.05 -34.84
N PHE A 213 29.49 22.23 -33.91
CA PHE A 213 28.52 21.21 -33.56
C PHE A 213 27.65 20.80 -34.75
N LEU A 214 27.09 21.77 -35.50
CA LEU A 214 26.29 21.51 -36.70
C LEU A 214 27.08 20.85 -37.84
N SER A 215 28.41 20.99 -37.87
CA SER A 215 29.25 20.28 -38.83
C SER A 215 29.33 18.78 -38.50
N PHE A 216 29.54 18.43 -37.23
CA PHE A 216 29.61 17.04 -36.78
C PHE A 216 28.26 16.32 -36.82
N THR A 217 27.14 17.02 -36.62
CA THR A 217 25.81 16.38 -36.70
C THR A 217 25.45 15.92 -38.12
N LYS A 218 26.06 16.50 -39.17
CA LYS A 218 25.88 16.05 -40.56
C LYS A 218 26.48 14.68 -40.84
N ASP A 219 27.50 14.30 -40.07
CA ASP A 219 28.14 12.99 -40.18
C ASP A 219 27.34 11.88 -39.47
N LEU A 220 26.32 12.25 -38.68
CA LEU A 220 25.48 11.32 -37.95
C LEU A 220 24.46 10.65 -38.91
N PRO A 221 24.44 9.31 -39.04
CA PRO A 221 23.50 8.65 -39.91
C PRO A 221 22.07 8.73 -39.36
N LEU A 222 21.09 8.59 -40.24
CA LEU A 222 19.69 8.68 -39.83
C LEU A 222 19.34 7.59 -38.81
N GLY A 223 18.75 7.99 -37.69
CA GLY A 223 18.38 7.09 -36.59
C GLY A 223 19.50 6.81 -35.59
N ALA A 224 20.72 7.35 -35.80
CA ALA A 224 21.76 7.31 -34.77
C ALA A 224 21.53 8.40 -33.72
N LEU A 225 21.93 8.08 -32.48
CA LEU A 225 21.90 8.98 -31.34
C LEU A 225 23.28 8.98 -30.69
N SER A 226 23.82 10.16 -30.42
CA SER A 226 25.06 10.31 -29.67
C SER A 226 24.72 10.56 -28.20
N LEU A 227 24.90 9.54 -27.36
CA LEU A 227 24.55 9.57 -25.93
C LEU A 227 25.79 9.37 -25.06
N ALA A 228 25.76 9.91 -23.84
CA ALA A 228 26.81 9.66 -22.86
C ALA A 228 26.80 8.18 -22.40
N PRO A 229 27.96 7.59 -22.08
CA PRO A 229 28.01 6.24 -21.51
C PRO A 229 27.21 6.17 -20.21
N GLY A 230 26.12 5.40 -20.20
CA GLY A 230 25.23 5.24 -19.04
C GLY A 230 23.90 6.01 -19.10
N PHE A 231 23.71 6.91 -20.08
CA PHE A 231 22.42 7.53 -20.32
C PHE A 231 21.54 6.63 -21.18
N SER A 232 20.32 6.34 -20.72
CA SER A 232 19.36 5.50 -21.43
C SER A 232 18.26 6.33 -22.09
N LEU A 233 17.63 5.78 -23.13
CA LEU A 233 16.47 6.43 -23.75
C LEU A 233 15.24 6.47 -22.83
N ILE A 234 15.21 5.65 -21.78
CA ILE A 234 14.16 5.70 -20.75
C ILE A 234 14.29 7.00 -19.96
N ASP A 235 15.51 7.45 -19.67
CA ASP A 235 15.77 8.72 -18.97
C ASP A 235 15.34 9.92 -19.82
N ALA A 236 15.42 9.80 -21.16
CA ALA A 236 14.97 10.84 -22.08
C ALA A 236 13.44 10.97 -22.16
N MET A 237 12.66 9.97 -21.71
CA MET A 237 11.20 10.01 -21.77
C MET A 237 10.58 11.04 -20.82
N SER A 238 11.30 11.50 -19.80
CA SER A 238 10.88 12.56 -18.87
C SER A 238 11.37 13.95 -19.26
N ALA A 239 12.12 14.08 -20.36
CA ALA A 239 12.66 15.34 -20.81
C ALA A 239 11.55 16.31 -21.28
N VAL A 240 11.74 17.59 -20.98
CA VAL A 240 10.87 18.66 -21.47
C VAL A 240 11.36 19.19 -22.80
N GLU A 241 10.43 19.42 -23.71
CA GLU A 241 10.68 20.08 -24.99
C GLU A 241 10.51 21.60 -24.82
N LEU A 242 11.60 22.34 -24.99
CA LEU A 242 11.57 23.80 -24.98
C LEU A 242 10.80 24.31 -26.20
N LEU A 243 10.13 25.46 -26.04
CA LEU A 243 9.31 26.10 -27.06
C LEU A 243 8.04 25.35 -27.47
N ASP A 244 7.70 24.23 -26.83
CA ASP A 244 6.37 23.61 -26.95
C ASP A 244 5.44 24.18 -25.87
N PRO A 245 4.33 24.86 -26.24
CA PRO A 245 3.38 25.42 -25.27
C PRO A 245 2.77 24.42 -24.27
N LYS A 246 2.79 23.11 -24.55
CA LYS A 246 2.28 22.05 -23.67
C LYS A 246 3.35 21.46 -22.75
N MET A 247 4.62 21.67 -23.05
CA MET A 247 5.75 21.07 -22.33
C MET A 247 6.56 22.13 -21.59
N ASP A 248 6.61 23.35 -22.12
CA ASP A 248 7.45 24.44 -21.65
C ASP A 248 6.66 25.47 -20.84
N LEU A 249 6.84 25.41 -19.52
CA LEU A 249 6.39 26.43 -18.59
C LEU A 249 7.01 27.81 -18.83
N GLY A 250 8.03 27.98 -19.66
CA GLY A 250 8.59 29.29 -20.04
C GLY A 250 7.81 30.01 -21.15
N MET A 251 6.91 29.31 -21.88
CA MET A 251 6.26 29.86 -23.07
C MET A 251 5.22 30.96 -22.82
N LYS A 252 4.59 30.98 -21.65
CA LYS A 252 3.77 32.13 -21.20
C LYS A 252 4.68 33.09 -20.41
N PRO A 253 4.71 34.40 -20.71
CA PRO A 253 5.54 35.34 -19.96
C PRO A 253 5.17 35.34 -18.47
N MET A 254 6.17 35.52 -17.61
CA MET A 254 5.96 35.69 -16.18
C MET A 254 5.61 37.15 -15.89
N ASP A 255 4.63 37.38 -15.04
CA ASP A 255 4.32 38.72 -14.55
C ASP A 255 5.24 39.05 -13.37
N GLU A 256 6.16 39.99 -13.58
CA GLU A 256 7.11 40.46 -12.56
C GLU A 256 6.44 41.27 -11.44
N THR A 257 5.17 41.65 -11.61
CA THR A 257 4.38 42.38 -10.60
C THR A 257 3.75 41.48 -9.54
N LEU A 258 4.00 40.17 -9.60
CA LEU A 258 3.49 39.19 -8.64
C LEU A 258 4.41 39.08 -7.40
N GLY A 259 3.80 38.76 -6.26
CA GLY A 259 4.48 38.48 -5.00
C GLY A 259 4.20 39.50 -3.89
N LEU A 260 4.44 39.06 -2.65
CA LEU A 260 4.13 39.85 -1.44
C LEU A 260 4.91 41.17 -1.38
N LYS A 261 6.22 41.15 -1.64
CA LYS A 261 7.08 42.35 -1.56
C LYS A 261 6.61 43.45 -2.51
N TYR A 262 6.37 43.09 -3.76
CA TYR A 262 5.86 44.02 -4.76
C TYR A 262 4.49 44.57 -4.37
N ALA A 263 3.60 43.70 -3.88
CA ALA A 263 2.25 44.09 -3.46
C ALA A 263 2.26 45.05 -2.24
N VAL A 264 3.19 44.86 -1.30
CA VAL A 264 3.42 45.73 -0.14
C VAL A 264 3.98 47.09 -0.58
N GLU A 265 5.02 47.09 -1.43
CA GLU A 265 5.68 48.30 -1.92
C GLU A 265 4.75 49.18 -2.75
N ASN A 266 3.87 48.58 -3.55
CA ASN A 266 2.95 49.28 -4.44
C ASN A 266 1.54 49.48 -3.86
N ASN A 267 1.31 49.12 -2.59
CA ASN A 267 -0.01 49.14 -1.94
C ASN A 267 -1.11 48.43 -2.77
N SER A 268 -0.76 47.33 -3.45
CA SER A 268 -1.66 46.57 -4.32
C SER A 268 -2.80 45.90 -3.55
N PHE A 269 -2.69 45.77 -2.23
CA PHE A 269 -3.79 45.50 -1.32
C PHE A 269 -3.71 46.45 -0.11
N ASN A 270 -4.87 46.81 0.46
CA ASN A 270 -4.96 47.86 1.48
C ASN A 270 -4.55 47.32 2.87
N GLU A 271 -3.24 47.26 3.14
CA GLU A 271 -2.63 46.62 4.31
C GLU A 271 -3.18 47.04 5.68
N LYS A 272 -3.76 48.23 5.81
CA LYS A 272 -4.31 48.77 7.07
C LYS A 272 -5.82 48.58 7.22
N THR A 273 -6.53 48.28 6.13
CA THR A 273 -7.99 48.44 6.05
C THR A 273 -8.67 47.24 5.42
N PHE A 274 -8.12 46.04 5.61
CA PHE A 274 -8.86 44.82 5.29
C PHE A 274 -10.17 44.79 6.08
N SER A 275 -11.28 44.66 5.36
CA SER A 275 -12.59 44.50 5.99
C SER A 275 -12.68 43.12 6.65
N MET A 276 -13.57 42.98 7.64
CA MET A 276 -13.83 41.67 8.24
C MET A 276 -14.38 40.68 7.20
N GLU A 277 -15.16 41.16 6.24
CA GLU A 277 -15.73 40.35 5.16
C GLU A 277 -14.64 39.82 4.21
N GLU A 278 -13.62 40.63 3.92
CA GLU A 278 -12.44 40.21 3.14
C GLU A 278 -11.63 39.15 3.89
N MET A 279 -11.36 39.37 5.18
CA MET A 279 -10.60 38.40 6.00
C MET A 279 -11.33 37.07 6.15
N ILE A 280 -12.67 37.09 6.26
CA ILE A 280 -13.50 35.89 6.23
C ILE A 280 -13.32 35.16 4.89
N ALA A 281 -13.43 35.87 3.76
CA ALA A 281 -13.30 35.25 2.45
C ALA A 281 -11.90 34.64 2.22
N ILE A 282 -10.84 35.33 2.65
CA ILE A 282 -9.45 34.82 2.58
C ILE A 282 -9.28 33.55 3.42
N PHE A 283 -9.84 33.54 4.64
CA PHE A 283 -9.80 32.35 5.50
C PHE A 283 -10.50 31.18 4.83
N ASP A 284 -11.70 31.40 4.30
CA ASP A 284 -12.51 30.35 3.66
C ASP A 284 -11.82 29.81 2.39
N ALA A 285 -11.19 30.69 1.60
CA ALA A 285 -10.40 30.30 0.42
C ALA A 285 -9.17 29.46 0.81
N ASN A 286 -8.47 29.80 1.90
CA ASN A 286 -7.35 28.99 2.40
C ASN A 286 -7.79 27.57 2.80
N PHE A 287 -8.99 27.40 3.38
CA PHE A 287 -9.55 26.08 3.67
C PHE A 287 -9.75 25.26 2.40
N ALA A 288 -10.35 25.87 1.38
CA ALA A 288 -10.56 25.21 0.09
C ALA A 288 -9.23 24.84 -0.60
N CYS A 289 -8.21 25.71 -0.51
CA CYS A 289 -6.87 25.40 -0.98
C CYS A 289 -6.24 24.21 -0.24
N ILE A 290 -6.36 24.13 1.08
CA ILE A 290 -5.86 22.99 1.86
C ILE A 290 -6.61 21.71 1.48
N ALA A 291 -7.94 21.76 1.36
CA ALA A 291 -8.74 20.62 0.92
C ALA A 291 -8.27 20.10 -0.45
N SER A 292 -8.07 21.02 -1.41
CA SER A 292 -7.55 20.69 -2.74
C SER A 292 -6.14 20.08 -2.70
N SER A 293 -5.32 20.51 -1.74
CA SER A 293 -3.96 19.98 -1.57
C SER A 293 -3.97 18.55 -0.99
N ILE A 294 -4.89 18.28 -0.05
CA ILE A 294 -5.09 16.93 0.52
C ILE A 294 -5.64 15.98 -0.56
N ASP A 295 -6.42 16.48 -1.52
CA ASP A 295 -6.94 15.72 -2.66
C ASP A 295 -5.89 15.43 -3.76
N GLY A 296 -4.70 16.04 -3.67
CA GLY A 296 -3.56 15.73 -4.55
C GLY A 296 -3.01 16.91 -5.37
N ALA A 297 -3.55 18.12 -5.23
CA ALA A 297 -2.97 19.30 -5.88
C ALA A 297 -1.68 19.78 -5.19
N TYR A 298 -0.77 20.40 -5.94
CA TYR A 298 0.50 20.93 -5.42
C TYR A 298 0.27 22.08 -4.44
N PHE A 299 0.96 22.08 -3.29
CA PHE A 299 0.91 23.17 -2.31
C PHE A 299 1.28 24.52 -2.93
N ASP A 300 2.28 24.51 -3.81
CA ASP A 300 2.75 25.70 -4.52
C ASP A 300 1.69 26.28 -5.48
N GLN A 301 0.73 25.46 -5.95
CA GLN A 301 -0.36 25.87 -6.84
C GLN A 301 -1.69 26.08 -6.10
N THR A 302 -1.76 25.79 -4.81
CA THR A 302 -2.98 25.87 -3.98
C THR A 302 -2.81 26.95 -2.90
N ILE A 303 -2.33 26.58 -1.72
CA ILE A 303 -2.26 27.44 -0.54
C ILE A 303 -1.18 28.52 -0.69
N TYR A 304 -0.05 28.21 -1.34
CA TYR A 304 1.00 29.20 -1.57
C TYR A 304 0.70 30.14 -2.74
N THR A 305 -0.48 30.07 -3.36
CA THR A 305 -0.96 31.19 -4.20
C THR A 305 -1.37 32.38 -3.34
N ASN A 306 -1.69 32.16 -2.07
CA ASN A 306 -1.86 33.22 -1.08
C ASN A 306 -0.48 33.80 -0.71
N ILE A 307 -0.23 35.03 -1.15
CA ILE A 307 1.07 35.71 -0.94
C ILE A 307 1.32 36.09 0.53
N CYS A 308 0.27 36.25 1.35
CA CYS A 308 0.40 36.58 2.77
C CYS A 308 1.04 35.45 3.60
N ILE A 309 0.98 34.21 3.09
CA ILE A 309 1.57 33.04 3.75
C ILE A 309 3.09 33.00 3.55
N HIS A 310 3.63 33.69 2.53
CA HIS A 310 5.07 33.61 2.18
C HIS A 310 5.97 34.26 3.23
N ASP A 311 5.55 35.41 3.76
CA ASP A 311 6.24 36.10 4.86
C ASP A 311 5.22 36.90 5.69
N PRO A 312 4.59 36.25 6.69
CA PRO A 312 3.57 36.90 7.50
C PRO A 312 4.09 38.09 8.32
N GLU A 313 5.39 38.18 8.63
CA GLU A 313 5.93 39.22 9.51
C GLU A 313 5.88 40.63 8.88
N ILE A 314 5.88 40.70 7.56
CA ILE A 314 5.77 41.96 6.80
C ILE A 314 4.36 42.56 6.93
N ILE A 315 3.35 41.75 7.26
CA ILE A 315 1.95 42.15 7.30
C ILE A 315 1.66 43.03 8.52
N LYS A 316 1.14 44.24 8.26
CA LYS A 316 0.82 45.24 9.31
C LYS A 316 -0.46 44.92 10.08
N ASN A 317 -1.48 44.37 9.43
CA ASN A 317 -2.74 44.00 10.09
C ASN A 317 -2.54 42.79 11.03
N GLU A 318 -2.78 42.98 12.32
CA GLU A 318 -2.57 41.97 13.38
C GLU A 318 -3.36 40.68 13.11
N ASN A 319 -4.64 40.80 12.73
CA ASN A 319 -5.53 39.66 12.50
C ASN A 319 -5.09 38.83 11.29
N LEU A 320 -4.84 39.50 10.15
CA LEU A 320 -4.40 38.83 8.93
C LEU A 320 -3.03 38.18 9.10
N ARG A 321 -2.09 38.85 9.80
CA ARG A 321 -0.78 38.29 10.12
C ARG A 321 -0.90 36.99 10.90
N ILE A 322 -1.64 36.99 12.00
CA ILE A 322 -1.72 35.80 12.88
C ILE A 322 -2.47 34.66 12.18
N VAL A 323 -3.53 34.97 11.41
CA VAL A 323 -4.21 33.95 10.59
C VAL A 323 -3.27 33.37 9.53
N SER A 324 -2.48 34.21 8.84
CA SER A 324 -1.51 33.73 7.84
C SER A 324 -0.44 32.84 8.46
N LYS A 325 0.09 33.22 9.63
CA LYS A 325 0.99 32.35 10.42
C LYS A 325 0.30 31.03 10.82
N GLY A 326 -0.97 31.09 11.22
CA GLY A 326 -1.77 29.92 11.55
C GLY A 326 -1.87 28.93 10.37
N PHE A 327 -2.24 29.39 9.17
CA PHE A 327 -2.32 28.53 7.99
C PHE A 327 -0.96 27.99 7.53
N LEU A 328 0.11 28.76 7.73
CA LEU A 328 1.46 28.29 7.46
C LEU A 328 1.84 27.12 8.38
N ILE A 329 1.56 27.23 9.68
CA ILE A 329 1.74 26.12 10.63
C ILE A 329 0.81 24.95 10.29
N PHE A 330 -0.43 25.22 9.89
CA PHE A 330 -1.35 24.14 9.49
C PHE A 330 -0.77 23.35 8.33
N THR A 331 -0.29 24.05 7.30
CA THR A 331 0.32 23.45 6.11
C THR A 331 1.56 22.61 6.46
N ARG A 332 2.43 23.14 7.33
CA ARG A 332 3.62 22.41 7.80
C ARG A 332 3.27 21.19 8.64
N THR A 333 2.29 21.32 9.53
CA THR A 333 1.79 20.22 10.37
C THR A 333 1.19 19.14 9.48
N LEU A 334 0.35 19.51 8.51
CA LEU A 334 -0.26 18.57 7.57
C LEU A 334 0.82 17.78 6.80
N ARG A 335 1.83 18.46 6.27
CA ARG A 335 2.96 17.84 5.58
C ARG A 335 3.72 16.89 6.48
N TYR A 336 4.12 17.37 7.65
CA TYR A 336 4.78 16.56 8.67
C TYR A 336 3.99 15.27 8.99
N LEU A 337 2.66 15.36 9.14
CA LEU A 337 1.82 14.20 9.39
C LEU A 337 1.84 13.20 8.23
N ILE A 338 1.74 13.69 7.00
CA ILE A 338 1.70 12.86 5.80
C ILE A 338 3.05 12.20 5.53
N ASP A 339 4.15 12.94 5.73
CA ASP A 339 5.52 12.48 5.50
C ASP A 339 5.92 11.42 6.54
N LEU A 340 5.66 11.68 7.83
CA LEU A 340 5.97 10.73 8.90
C LEU A 340 5.00 9.55 8.97
N GLY A 341 3.76 9.74 8.51
CA GLY A 341 2.76 8.69 8.49
C GLY A 341 3.18 7.47 7.66
N GLY A 342 4.06 7.64 6.66
CA GLY A 342 4.65 6.54 5.89
C GLY A 342 3.65 5.72 5.07
N ILE A 343 2.42 6.22 4.90
CA ILE A 343 1.30 5.54 4.24
C ILE A 343 0.86 6.21 2.92
N SER A 344 1.58 7.26 2.52
CA SER A 344 1.35 8.05 1.33
C SER A 344 2.32 7.64 0.22
N PHE A 345 1.93 7.88 -1.03
CA PHE A 345 2.80 7.83 -2.20
C PHE A 345 2.51 9.02 -3.12
N GLU A 346 3.34 9.24 -4.14
CA GLU A 346 3.20 10.40 -5.06
C GLU A 346 1.84 10.44 -5.77
N GLU A 347 1.18 9.28 -5.94
CA GLU A 347 -0.17 9.17 -6.49
C GLU A 347 -1.28 9.66 -5.54
N ASP A 348 -1.03 9.59 -4.23
CA ASP A 348 -1.99 9.99 -3.19
C ASP A 348 -1.80 11.46 -2.80
N TYR A 349 -0.57 11.94 -2.88
CA TYR A 349 -0.17 13.24 -2.36
C TYR A 349 1.12 13.72 -2.99
N ASN A 350 1.19 15.01 -3.28
CA ASN A 350 2.41 15.60 -3.81
C ASN A 350 3.34 16.07 -2.69
N TYR A 351 4.49 15.42 -2.55
CA TYR A 351 5.52 15.76 -1.56
C TYR A 351 6.26 17.06 -1.86
N GLN A 352 6.24 17.52 -3.11
CA GLN A 352 7.02 18.66 -3.52
C GLN A 352 6.38 19.96 -3.02
N CYS A 353 7.14 20.70 -2.23
CA CYS A 353 6.81 22.04 -1.77
C CYS A 353 8.07 22.91 -1.89
N LEU A 354 8.13 23.71 -2.94
CA LEU A 354 9.31 24.50 -3.30
C LEU A 354 9.54 25.67 -2.33
N ARG A 355 8.48 26.16 -1.68
CA ARG A 355 8.54 27.27 -0.71
C ARG A 355 8.89 26.90 0.73
N ASP A 356 9.22 25.64 1.01
CA ASP A 356 9.44 25.17 2.39
C ASP A 356 10.74 25.71 3.05
N GLN A 357 11.54 26.47 2.31
CA GLN A 357 12.83 27.00 2.75
C GLN A 357 12.75 28.34 3.51
N MET A 358 11.56 28.90 3.72
CA MET A 358 11.40 30.16 4.48
C MET A 358 11.24 29.85 5.97
N SER A 359 12.33 30.05 6.73
CA SER A 359 12.40 29.77 8.17
C SER A 359 11.47 30.68 8.98
N LEU A 360 10.27 30.23 9.33
CA LEU A 360 9.60 30.81 10.50
C LEU A 360 10.19 30.21 11.77
N LYS A 361 10.66 31.10 12.64
CA LYS A 361 11.11 30.83 14.01
C LYS A 361 9.93 30.77 15.00
N CYS A 362 8.74 30.32 14.58
CA CYS A 362 7.57 30.30 15.46
C CYS A 362 7.26 28.87 15.93
N ASN A 363 7.07 28.69 17.23
CA ASN A 363 6.63 27.41 17.81
C ASN A 363 5.10 27.27 17.67
N ASN A 364 4.61 26.04 17.42
CA ASN A 364 3.18 25.72 17.37
C ASN A 364 2.41 26.24 18.60
N LEU A 365 2.99 26.14 19.81
CA LEU A 365 2.35 26.57 21.04
C LEU A 365 2.21 28.11 21.14
N GLU A 366 3.17 28.86 20.61
CA GLU A 366 3.13 30.32 20.60
C GLU A 366 1.95 30.81 19.76
N ILE A 367 1.76 30.21 18.58
CA ILE A 367 0.68 30.56 17.66
C ILE A 367 -0.69 30.22 18.23
N ILE A 368 -0.82 29.08 18.92
CA ILE A 368 -2.06 28.72 19.63
C ILE A 368 -2.42 29.83 20.64
N ASN A 369 -1.44 30.33 21.40
CA ASN A 369 -1.67 31.40 22.37
C ASN A 369 -2.02 32.75 21.71
N GLU A 370 -1.36 33.10 20.61
CA GLU A 370 -1.69 34.31 19.82
C GLU A 370 -3.13 34.25 19.27
N LEU A 371 -3.53 33.11 18.67
CA LEU A 371 -4.88 32.89 18.16
C LEU A 371 -5.93 33.00 19.27
N LYS A 372 -5.67 32.43 20.46
CA LYS A 372 -6.55 32.56 21.62
C LYS A 372 -6.70 34.00 22.09
N SER A 373 -5.60 34.77 22.11
CA SER A 373 -5.61 36.17 22.50
C SER A 373 -6.49 37.02 21.59
N ILE A 374 -6.42 36.82 20.26
CA ILE A 374 -7.31 37.49 19.31
C ILE A 374 -8.76 37.03 19.51
N TYR A 375 -8.99 35.73 19.64
CA TYR A 375 -10.34 35.20 19.85
C TYR A 375 -11.02 35.82 21.08
N GLN A 376 -10.31 36.02 22.19
CA GLN A 376 -10.86 36.68 23.39
C GLN A 376 -11.34 38.12 23.13
N LYS A 377 -10.71 38.83 22.18
CA LYS A 377 -11.15 40.17 21.76
C LYS A 377 -12.42 40.07 20.91
N LEU A 378 -12.44 39.16 19.93
CA LEU A 378 -13.53 38.98 18.96
C LEU A 378 -14.78 38.30 19.53
N SER A 379 -14.64 37.46 20.56
CA SER A 379 -15.75 36.73 21.17
C SER A 379 -16.74 37.64 21.91
N LYS A 380 -16.40 38.91 22.11
CA LYS A 380 -17.24 39.92 22.78
C LYS A 380 -18.27 40.56 21.84
N PHE A 381 -18.13 40.37 20.53
CA PHE A 381 -19.03 40.93 19.53
C PHE A 381 -20.31 40.09 19.40
N GLN A 382 -21.37 40.67 18.81
CA GLN A 382 -22.66 40.01 18.67
C GLN A 382 -22.60 38.85 17.67
N PRO A 383 -23.38 37.76 17.86
CA PRO A 383 -23.34 36.58 17.00
C PRO A 383 -23.54 36.84 15.49
N ASP A 384 -24.30 37.87 15.13
CA ASP A 384 -24.59 38.21 13.73
C ASP A 384 -23.52 39.09 13.07
N SER A 385 -22.51 39.54 13.83
CA SER A 385 -21.44 40.41 13.33
C SER A 385 -20.35 39.64 12.57
N ALA A 386 -19.73 40.30 11.59
CA ALA A 386 -18.60 39.73 10.85
C ALA A 386 -17.41 39.46 11.79
N GLU A 387 -17.21 40.27 12.83
CA GLU A 387 -16.19 40.06 13.86
C GLU A 387 -16.39 38.74 14.62
N TYR A 388 -17.65 38.41 14.97
CA TYR A 388 -17.97 37.15 15.62
C TYR A 388 -17.73 35.95 14.69
N ALA A 389 -18.16 36.04 13.44
CA ALA A 389 -17.95 34.99 12.44
C ALA A 389 -16.46 34.75 12.15
N PHE A 390 -15.66 35.81 12.10
CA PHE A 390 -14.20 35.72 12.03
C PHE A 390 -13.60 35.13 13.31
N GLY A 391 -14.15 35.47 14.48
CA GLY A 391 -13.80 34.86 15.75
C GLY A 391 -14.02 33.34 15.77
N GLN A 392 -15.11 32.82 15.19
CA GLN A 392 -15.33 31.37 15.11
C GLN A 392 -14.31 30.64 14.23
N ARG A 393 -13.81 31.29 13.18
CA ARG A 393 -12.72 30.78 12.32
C ARG A 393 -11.41 30.63 13.07
N ILE A 394 -11.05 31.65 13.85
CA ILE A 394 -9.89 31.58 14.76
C ILE A 394 -10.09 30.51 15.83
N LYS A 395 -11.31 30.42 16.39
CA LYS A 395 -11.68 29.40 17.37
C LYS A 395 -11.46 28.00 16.85
N PHE A 396 -11.92 27.74 15.63
CA PHE A 396 -11.70 26.47 14.95
C PHE A 396 -10.21 26.14 14.87
N LEU A 397 -9.41 27.09 14.37
CA LEU A 397 -8.00 26.86 14.07
C LEU A 397 -7.18 26.49 15.32
N PHE A 398 -7.32 27.24 16.41
CA PHE A 398 -6.56 26.91 17.63
C PHE A 398 -7.04 25.62 18.29
N ASN A 399 -8.35 25.32 18.28
CA ASN A 399 -8.86 24.06 18.84
C ASN A 399 -8.39 22.86 18.02
N LEU A 400 -8.31 22.99 16.69
CA LEU A 400 -7.74 21.95 15.83
C LEU A 400 -6.27 21.71 16.16
N PHE A 401 -5.46 22.77 16.30
CA PHE A 401 -4.04 22.62 16.65
C PHE A 401 -3.83 22.02 18.04
N GLU A 402 -4.62 22.43 19.03
CA GLU A 402 -4.57 21.81 20.36
C GLU A 402 -4.98 20.33 20.30
N ALA A 403 -6.03 19.99 19.56
CA ALA A 403 -6.42 18.60 19.37
C ALA A 403 -5.28 17.78 18.74
N LEU A 404 -4.67 18.27 17.66
CA LEU A 404 -3.53 17.60 17.02
C LEU A 404 -2.32 17.48 17.94
N HIS A 405 -2.04 18.48 18.78
CA HIS A 405 -0.97 18.43 19.78
C HIS A 405 -1.17 17.33 20.83
N TYR A 406 -2.42 17.00 21.18
CA TYR A 406 -2.74 15.89 22.08
C TYR A 406 -2.80 14.52 21.37
N MET A 407 -2.93 14.51 20.04
CA MET A 407 -2.99 13.29 19.22
C MET A 407 -1.63 12.82 18.72
N ILE A 408 -0.76 13.75 18.33
CA ILE A 408 0.51 13.49 17.64
C ILE A 408 1.66 14.15 18.40
N ALA A 409 2.80 13.47 18.43
CA ALA A 409 4.01 14.00 19.01
C ALA A 409 4.61 15.15 18.19
N SER A 410 5.12 16.16 18.88
CA SER A 410 5.76 17.29 18.20
C SER A 410 7.10 16.89 17.56
N PRO A 411 7.51 17.57 16.48
CA PRO A 411 8.81 17.36 15.85
C PRO A 411 9.98 17.51 16.83
N GLU A 412 9.87 18.40 17.83
CA GLU A 412 10.93 18.62 18.81
C GLU A 412 11.13 17.41 19.73
N ILE A 413 10.03 16.74 20.11
CA ILE A 413 10.08 15.51 20.92
C ILE A 413 10.73 14.36 20.12
N MET A 414 10.57 14.34 18.79
CA MET A 414 11.21 13.32 17.94
C MET A 414 12.73 13.44 17.85
N SER A 415 13.27 14.66 18.05
CA SER A 415 14.70 14.97 17.87
C SER A 415 15.56 14.73 19.11
N VAL A 416 14.94 14.61 20.29
CA VAL A 416 15.64 14.40 21.57
C VAL A 416 15.61 12.91 21.89
N ASP A 417 16.74 12.38 22.40
CA ASP A 417 16.95 10.98 22.80
C ASP A 417 15.66 10.27 23.26
N SER A 418 15.45 9.06 22.73
CA SER A 418 14.28 8.15 22.77
C SER A 418 13.70 7.78 24.15
N THR A 419 14.03 8.55 25.18
CA THR A 419 13.62 8.41 26.58
C THR A 419 12.34 9.17 26.93
N LEU A 420 11.92 10.15 26.13
CA LEU A 420 10.65 10.86 26.31
C LEU A 420 9.52 10.14 25.56
N SER A 421 8.75 9.32 26.26
CA SER A 421 7.56 8.68 25.71
C SER A 421 6.41 9.70 25.61
N PHE A 422 5.98 10.03 24.40
CA PHE A 422 4.71 10.72 24.18
C PHE A 422 3.54 9.73 24.33
N GLU A 423 2.52 10.10 25.11
CA GLU A 423 1.27 9.35 25.25
C GLU A 423 0.12 10.18 24.66
N VAL A 424 -0.73 9.52 23.87
CA VAL A 424 -1.91 10.17 23.27
C VAL A 424 -2.93 10.54 24.35
N ASN A 425 -3.31 11.81 24.42
CA ASN A 425 -4.32 12.27 25.37
C ASN A 425 -5.72 12.35 24.73
N PHE A 426 -6.41 11.20 24.72
CA PHE A 426 -7.75 11.06 24.14
C PHE A 426 -8.78 12.05 24.69
N LYS A 427 -8.79 12.31 26.00
CA LYS A 427 -9.81 13.16 26.64
C LYS A 427 -9.70 14.62 26.21
N GLN A 428 -8.48 15.15 26.22
CA GLN A 428 -8.25 16.54 25.80
C GLN A 428 -8.37 16.69 24.28
N ALA A 429 -7.93 15.69 23.51
CA ALA A 429 -8.15 15.65 22.07
C ALA A 429 -9.65 15.67 21.70
N GLU A 430 -10.46 14.83 22.34
CA GLU A 430 -11.92 14.78 22.13
C GLU A 430 -12.59 16.12 22.44
N SER A 431 -12.26 16.72 23.58
CA SER A 431 -12.83 18.01 24.01
C SER A 431 -12.52 19.14 23.02
N ASN A 432 -11.28 19.21 22.54
CA ASN A 432 -10.87 20.23 21.57
C ASN A 432 -11.48 19.97 20.18
N MET A 433 -11.56 18.71 19.72
CA MET A 433 -12.24 18.37 18.47
C MET A 433 -13.74 18.68 18.51
N GLU A 434 -14.40 18.45 19.64
CA GLU A 434 -15.81 18.81 19.84
C GLU A 434 -16.02 20.33 19.71
N GLN A 435 -15.10 21.13 20.27
CA GLN A 435 -15.14 22.59 20.15
C GLN A 435 -14.81 23.06 18.74
N ALA A 436 -13.85 22.42 18.07
CA ALA A 436 -13.50 22.69 16.68
C ALA A 436 -14.72 22.42 15.77
N LEU A 437 -15.36 21.25 15.85
CA LEU A 437 -16.53 20.93 15.03
C LEU A 437 -17.72 21.86 15.28
N LYS A 438 -17.95 22.26 16.54
CA LYS A 438 -18.99 23.28 16.87
C LYS A 438 -18.68 24.61 16.19
N ALA A 439 -17.43 25.06 16.24
CA ALA A 439 -17.02 26.28 15.54
C ALA A 439 -17.15 26.11 14.01
N PHE A 440 -16.76 24.96 13.47
CA PHE A 440 -16.84 24.63 12.05
C PHE A 440 -18.27 24.69 11.51
N GLN A 441 -19.26 24.23 12.29
CA GLN A 441 -20.64 24.35 11.86
C GLN A 441 -21.10 25.82 11.77
N VAL A 442 -20.68 26.66 12.71
CA VAL A 442 -20.97 28.11 12.64
C VAL A 442 -20.24 28.76 11.45
N ILE A 443 -19.04 28.29 11.11
CA ILE A 443 -18.30 28.76 9.93
C ILE A 443 -19.12 28.51 8.66
N LYS A 444 -19.67 27.30 8.49
CA LYS A 444 -20.53 26.94 7.34
C LYS A 444 -21.75 27.85 7.21
N ASP A 445 -22.38 28.19 8.34
CA ASP A 445 -23.57 29.05 8.34
C ASP A 445 -23.24 30.54 8.09
N THR A 446 -21.99 30.94 8.34
CA THR A 446 -21.50 32.33 8.24
C THR A 446 -20.61 32.58 7.01
N VAL A 447 -20.44 31.63 6.08
CA VAL A 447 -19.68 31.84 4.81
C VAL A 447 -20.20 33.05 4.03
N LYS A 448 -21.51 33.27 4.06
CA LYS A 448 -22.19 34.42 3.41
C LYS A 448 -21.80 35.79 3.97
N GLN A 449 -21.19 35.85 5.15
CA GLN A 449 -20.69 37.10 5.73
C GLN A 449 -19.31 37.50 5.19
N GLY A 450 -18.65 36.61 4.43
CA GLY A 450 -17.46 36.96 3.65
C GLY A 450 -17.82 37.55 2.29
N LEU A 451 -16.83 38.19 1.66
CA LEU A 451 -16.94 38.55 0.25
C LEU A 451 -17.28 37.33 -0.62
N GLN A 452 -18.03 37.59 -1.69
CA GLN A 452 -18.48 36.58 -2.65
C GLN A 452 -17.92 36.90 -4.04
N PRO A 453 -17.61 35.88 -4.86
CA PRO A 453 -17.15 36.09 -6.23
C PRO A 453 -18.26 36.72 -7.08
N GLY A 454 -17.90 37.73 -7.89
CA GLY A 454 -18.84 38.38 -8.80
C GLY A 454 -19.35 37.45 -9.91
N ASP A 455 -18.48 36.58 -10.43
CA ASP A 455 -18.78 35.69 -11.57
C ASP A 455 -19.23 34.29 -11.15
N SER A 456 -19.49 34.05 -9.86
CA SER A 456 -19.76 32.73 -9.26
C SER A 456 -18.64 31.68 -9.43
N ASN A 457 -17.51 32.03 -10.05
CA ASN A 457 -16.34 31.16 -10.19
C ASN A 457 -15.48 31.24 -8.92
N ASP A 458 -15.47 30.16 -8.14
CA ASP A 458 -14.81 30.06 -6.84
C ASP A 458 -13.68 29.01 -6.84
N ASN A 459 -13.12 28.70 -8.01
CA ASN A 459 -12.17 27.59 -8.21
C ASN A 459 -10.71 28.03 -8.40
N ASN A 460 -10.40 29.32 -8.31
CA ASN A 460 -9.04 29.87 -8.46
C ASN A 460 -8.72 31.06 -7.53
N PHE A 461 -9.72 31.56 -6.79
CA PHE A 461 -9.64 32.67 -5.82
C PHE A 461 -8.96 33.97 -6.30
N SER A 462 -8.67 34.14 -7.59
CA SER A 462 -7.94 35.29 -8.13
C SER A 462 -8.69 36.63 -8.00
N TRP A 463 -9.98 36.57 -7.67
CA TRP A 463 -10.81 37.73 -7.36
C TRP A 463 -10.51 38.32 -5.97
N LEU A 464 -9.82 37.59 -5.10
CA LEU A 464 -9.24 38.09 -3.84
C LEU A 464 -7.83 38.63 -4.12
N SER A 465 -7.56 39.87 -3.71
CA SER A 465 -6.28 40.56 -3.96
C SER A 465 -5.03 39.83 -3.44
N VAL A 466 -5.21 38.95 -2.45
CA VAL A 466 -4.15 38.18 -1.79
C VAL A 466 -3.78 36.90 -2.56
N PHE A 467 -4.66 36.39 -3.43
CA PHE A 467 -4.43 35.15 -4.16
C PHE A 467 -3.91 35.43 -5.58
N GLN A 468 -2.71 34.93 -5.86
CA GLN A 468 -2.02 35.10 -7.13
C GLN A 468 -1.63 33.72 -7.68
N PRO A 469 -2.44 33.11 -8.57
CA PRO A 469 -2.22 31.72 -9.04
C PRO A 469 -0.86 31.48 -9.70
N ASP A 470 -0.36 32.45 -10.47
CA ASP A 470 0.90 32.32 -11.22
C ASP A 470 2.15 32.66 -10.38
N VAL A 471 2.02 33.09 -9.12
CA VAL A 471 3.14 33.64 -8.33
C VAL A 471 4.33 32.68 -8.17
N ASN A 472 4.07 31.37 -8.13
CA ASN A 472 5.09 30.34 -7.91
C ASN A 472 5.60 29.70 -9.19
N ARG A 473 5.14 30.17 -10.35
CA ARG A 473 5.43 29.52 -11.63
C ARG A 473 6.92 29.42 -11.94
N HIS A 474 7.70 30.43 -11.53
CA HIS A 474 9.15 30.48 -11.69
C HIS A 474 9.92 29.49 -10.79
N LEU A 475 9.28 28.92 -9.76
CA LEU A 475 9.90 27.95 -8.85
C LEU A 475 9.82 26.53 -9.38
N PHE A 476 8.84 26.23 -10.23
CA PHE A 476 8.66 24.88 -10.77
C PHE A 476 9.83 24.51 -11.67
N ALA A 477 10.31 23.27 -11.54
CA ALA A 477 11.17 22.68 -12.55
C ALA A 477 10.46 22.67 -13.91
N ALA A 478 11.22 22.59 -14.99
CA ALA A 478 10.67 22.38 -16.33
C ALA A 478 9.72 21.17 -16.28
N SER A 479 8.42 21.44 -16.38
CA SER A 479 7.34 20.48 -16.23
C SER A 479 6.14 20.97 -17.03
N PHE A 480 5.14 20.11 -17.22
CA PHE A 480 3.97 20.45 -18.02
C PHE A 480 3.17 21.61 -17.40
N PRO A 481 2.76 22.64 -18.17
CA PRO A 481 1.85 23.68 -17.70
C PRO A 481 0.49 23.07 -17.33
N LYS A 482 0.29 22.78 -16.04
CA LYS A 482 -0.99 22.34 -15.48
C LYS A 482 -1.54 23.42 -14.56
N GLU A 483 -2.71 23.94 -14.89
CA GLU A 483 -3.48 24.79 -13.97
C GLU A 483 -4.13 23.89 -12.92
N ALA A 484 -3.85 24.15 -11.65
CA ALA A 484 -4.53 23.48 -10.54
C ALA A 484 -6.00 23.89 -10.53
N ARG A 485 -6.90 22.91 -10.63
CA ARG A 485 -8.33 23.12 -10.39
C ARG A 485 -8.56 23.02 -8.89
N LEU A 486 -8.82 24.16 -8.24
CA LEU A 486 -9.12 24.18 -6.81
C LEU A 486 -10.60 23.84 -6.58
N MET A 487 -10.88 23.21 -5.45
CA MET A 487 -12.23 23.06 -4.93
C MET A 487 -12.81 24.45 -4.63
N ASN A 488 -14.11 24.63 -4.86
CA ASN A 488 -14.81 25.80 -4.35
C ASN A 488 -14.91 25.74 -2.81
N ARG A 489 -15.26 26.86 -2.16
CA ARG A 489 -15.36 26.92 -0.69
C ARG A 489 -16.33 25.90 -0.12
N LYS A 490 -17.45 25.63 -0.80
CA LYS A 490 -18.47 24.69 -0.32
C LYS A 490 -17.97 23.25 -0.32
N ASP A 491 -17.43 22.81 -1.45
CA ASP A 491 -16.89 21.45 -1.65
C ASP A 491 -15.67 21.23 -0.74
N GLY A 492 -14.82 22.25 -0.58
CA GLY A 492 -13.69 22.23 0.36
C GLY A 492 -14.14 22.05 1.81
N TYR A 493 -15.23 22.70 2.23
CA TYR A 493 -15.82 22.49 3.55
C TYR A 493 -16.39 21.09 3.72
N GLU A 494 -17.16 20.58 2.76
CA GLU A 494 -17.72 19.23 2.81
C GLU A 494 -16.63 18.15 2.83
N PHE A 495 -15.51 18.38 2.14
CA PHE A 495 -14.34 17.51 2.15
C PHE A 495 -13.68 17.49 3.54
N LEU A 496 -13.30 18.66 4.07
CA LEU A 496 -12.61 18.74 5.37
C LEU A 496 -13.50 18.34 6.55
N GLU A 497 -14.80 18.58 6.47
CA GLU A 497 -15.74 18.12 7.50
C GLU A 497 -15.66 16.61 7.72
N LYS A 498 -15.57 15.84 6.62
CA LYS A 498 -15.42 14.37 6.69
C LYS A 498 -14.13 14.00 7.43
N SER A 499 -13.01 14.64 7.10
CA SER A 499 -11.71 14.44 7.77
C SER A 499 -11.80 14.73 9.27
N LEU A 500 -12.39 15.87 9.64
CA LEU A 500 -12.53 16.30 11.03
C LEU A 500 -13.45 15.38 11.85
N ILE A 501 -14.51 14.86 11.22
CA ILE A 501 -15.39 13.86 11.85
C ILE A 501 -14.60 12.58 12.12
N PHE A 502 -13.76 12.11 11.20
CA PHE A 502 -12.90 10.96 11.43
C PHE A 502 -11.93 11.21 12.59
N LEU A 503 -11.25 12.36 12.63
CA LEU A 503 -10.35 12.70 13.73
C LEU A 503 -11.04 12.67 15.10
N LYS A 504 -12.25 13.21 15.19
CA LYS A 504 -13.05 13.12 16.43
C LYS A 504 -13.43 11.67 16.75
N GLN A 505 -13.86 10.89 15.75
CA GLN A 505 -14.21 9.47 15.96
C GLN A 505 -13.03 8.67 16.50
N PHE A 506 -11.81 8.94 16.01
CA PHE A 506 -10.60 8.27 16.51
C PHE A 506 -10.42 8.49 18.02
N THR A 507 -10.69 9.71 18.51
CA THR A 507 -10.53 10.02 19.95
C THR A 507 -11.48 9.24 20.86
N ILE A 508 -12.64 8.84 20.33
CA ILE A 508 -13.69 8.13 21.06
C ILE A 508 -13.53 6.61 20.93
N ASP A 509 -13.26 6.14 19.71
CA ASP A 509 -13.29 4.72 19.39
C ASP A 509 -12.03 3.97 19.82
N LEU A 510 -10.85 4.55 19.59
CA LEU A 510 -9.56 3.91 19.86
C LEU A 510 -9.42 3.42 21.32
N PRO A 511 -9.64 4.26 22.35
CA PRO A 511 -9.46 3.83 23.74
C PRO A 511 -10.47 2.77 24.19
N ASN A 512 -11.64 2.69 23.55
CA ASN A 512 -12.73 1.79 23.94
C ASN A 512 -12.69 0.43 23.22
N ASN A 513 -12.14 0.39 22.00
CA ASN A 513 -12.27 -0.75 21.09
C ASN A 513 -11.00 -1.60 20.95
N ILE A 514 -9.85 -1.12 21.42
CA ILE A 514 -8.57 -1.82 21.23
C ILE A 514 -8.21 -2.64 22.47
N LYS A 515 -8.28 -3.97 22.32
CA LYS A 515 -7.98 -4.95 23.37
C LYS A 515 -6.95 -5.98 22.93
N CYS A 516 -6.86 -6.23 21.63
CA CYS A 516 -5.94 -7.18 21.01
C CYS A 516 -5.58 -6.71 19.60
N VAL A 517 -4.60 -7.37 18.98
CA VAL A 517 -4.11 -6.99 17.63
C VAL A 517 -5.20 -7.13 16.57
N GLU A 518 -6.07 -8.14 16.66
CA GLU A 518 -7.21 -8.29 15.74
C GLU A 518 -8.12 -7.07 15.76
N SER A 519 -8.42 -6.53 16.94
CA SER A 519 -9.36 -5.41 17.03
C SER A 519 -8.73 -4.12 16.51
N LEU A 520 -7.43 -3.94 16.71
CA LEU A 520 -6.65 -2.85 16.11
C LEU A 520 -6.60 -2.96 14.57
N MET A 521 -6.19 -4.11 14.04
CA MET A 521 -6.14 -4.34 12.57
C MET A 521 -7.51 -4.15 11.92
N LYS A 522 -8.58 -4.69 12.52
CA LYS A 522 -9.95 -4.53 12.03
C LYS A 522 -10.39 -3.07 12.04
N TYR A 523 -10.00 -2.31 13.06
CA TYR A 523 -10.32 -0.90 13.15
C TYR A 523 -9.65 -0.09 12.04
N VAL A 524 -8.32 -0.19 11.90
CA VAL A 524 -7.56 0.52 10.86
C VAL A 524 -8.07 0.16 9.47
N ARG A 525 -8.28 -1.13 9.19
CA ARG A 525 -8.84 -1.61 7.91
C ARG A 525 -10.24 -1.03 7.63
N LYS A 526 -11.10 -0.91 8.65
CA LYS A 526 -12.45 -0.36 8.52
C LYS A 526 -12.39 1.12 8.14
N ILE A 527 -11.52 1.90 8.79
CA ILE A 527 -11.35 3.32 8.50
C ILE A 527 -10.88 3.54 7.06
N SER A 528 -9.85 2.81 6.60
CA SER A 528 -9.38 2.93 5.21
C SER A 528 -10.43 2.51 4.18
N SER A 529 -11.32 1.57 4.52
CA SER A 529 -12.46 1.19 3.67
C SER A 529 -13.64 2.17 3.72
N SER A 530 -13.65 3.11 4.66
CA SER A 530 -14.75 4.05 4.89
C SER A 530 -14.54 5.39 4.16
N GLY A 531 -13.52 5.50 3.31
CA GLY A 531 -13.21 6.69 2.51
C GLY A 531 -12.49 7.78 3.27
N ALA A 532 -11.70 7.43 4.30
CA ALA A 532 -10.84 8.38 5.00
C ALA A 532 -9.74 8.91 4.07
N ASP A 533 -9.58 10.22 4.01
CA ASP A 533 -8.54 10.90 3.24
C ASP A 533 -7.14 10.70 3.84
N ILE A 534 -6.11 11.17 3.12
CA ILE A 534 -4.72 10.99 3.52
C ILE A 534 -4.37 11.72 4.83
N PHE A 535 -5.02 12.84 5.15
CA PHE A 535 -4.79 13.55 6.40
C PHE A 535 -5.36 12.76 7.59
N ALA A 536 -6.58 12.23 7.47
CA ALA A 536 -7.18 11.37 8.48
C ALA A 536 -6.40 10.05 8.65
N ARG A 537 -6.02 9.38 7.55
CA ARG A 537 -5.25 8.13 7.60
C ARG A 537 -3.87 8.32 8.24
N SER A 538 -3.17 9.41 7.89
CA SER A 538 -1.82 9.67 8.42
C SER A 538 -1.85 10.03 9.90
N THR A 539 -2.86 10.82 10.29
CA THR A 539 -3.12 11.11 11.71
C THR A 539 -3.43 9.84 12.50
N LEU A 540 -4.26 8.94 11.96
CA LEU A 540 -4.54 7.65 12.60
C LEU A 540 -3.26 6.82 12.77
N GLY A 541 -2.42 6.73 11.75
CA GLY A 541 -1.15 6.00 11.81
C GLY A 541 -0.25 6.50 12.95
N LEU A 542 -0.06 7.82 13.04
CA LEU A 542 0.75 8.46 14.08
C LEU A 542 0.09 8.44 15.46
N MET A 543 -1.23 8.40 15.55
CA MET A 543 -1.91 8.17 16.83
C MET A 543 -1.68 6.74 17.32
N VAL A 544 -1.81 5.74 16.44
CA VAL A 544 -1.63 4.33 16.79
C VAL A 544 -0.19 4.06 17.18
N PHE A 545 0.78 4.53 16.41
CA PHE A 545 2.21 4.40 16.69
C PHE A 545 2.89 5.78 16.72
N PRO A 546 2.80 6.53 17.83
CA PRO A 546 3.44 7.85 17.94
C PRO A 546 4.96 7.73 17.94
N PHE A 547 5.46 6.77 18.70
CA PHE A 547 6.87 6.39 18.80
C PHE A 547 6.99 4.90 19.13
N ASN A 548 7.97 4.25 18.54
CA ASN A 548 8.38 2.87 18.86
C ASN A 548 7.28 1.83 18.62
N ASP A 549 7.45 0.67 19.24
CA ASP A 549 6.56 -0.49 19.22
C ASP A 549 5.40 -0.40 20.23
N HIS A 550 5.08 0.82 20.70
CA HIS A 550 4.06 1.06 21.72
C HIS A 550 2.82 1.73 21.12
N VAL A 551 1.70 1.00 21.17
CA VAL A 551 0.39 1.50 20.77
C VAL A 551 -0.04 2.64 21.68
N PHE A 552 -0.37 3.79 21.09
CA PHE A 552 -0.70 5.06 21.78
C PHE A 552 0.42 5.61 22.67
N GLY A 553 1.64 5.09 22.53
CA GLY A 553 2.77 5.40 23.42
C GLY A 553 2.70 4.75 24.81
N LYS A 554 1.75 3.82 25.03
CA LYS A 554 1.51 3.21 26.34
C LYS A 554 1.60 1.69 26.35
N ILE A 555 0.99 1.02 25.37
CA ILE A 555 0.80 -0.43 25.39
C ILE A 555 1.78 -1.05 24.39
N SER A 556 2.71 -1.88 24.84
CA SER A 556 3.59 -2.59 23.89
C SER A 556 2.77 -3.48 22.95
N ILE A 557 3.10 -3.46 21.66
CA ILE A 557 2.45 -4.32 20.67
C ILE A 557 2.68 -5.81 20.99
N SER A 558 3.81 -6.17 21.59
CA SER A 558 4.06 -7.55 22.03
C SER A 558 3.05 -8.00 23.07
N ASP A 559 2.65 -7.12 23.99
CA ASP A 559 1.63 -7.43 24.99
C ASP A 559 0.25 -7.63 24.36
N LEU A 560 -0.08 -6.85 23.33
CA LEU A 560 -1.31 -7.06 22.55
C LEU A 560 -1.29 -8.38 21.79
N ILE A 561 -0.15 -8.76 21.21
CA ILE A 561 0.07 -10.03 20.52
C ILE A 561 -0.08 -11.21 21.51
N ILE A 562 0.53 -11.10 22.69
CA ILE A 562 0.42 -12.09 23.77
C ILE A 562 -1.04 -12.22 24.24
N ASN A 563 -1.73 -11.11 24.48
CA ASN A 563 -3.13 -11.12 24.91
C ASN A 563 -4.02 -11.77 23.83
N SER A 564 -3.76 -11.46 22.57
CA SER A 564 -4.43 -12.07 21.42
C SER A 564 -4.23 -13.59 21.38
N MET A 565 -2.99 -14.08 21.49
CA MET A 565 -2.71 -15.52 21.57
C MET A 565 -3.35 -16.19 22.78
N GLN A 566 -3.34 -15.52 23.94
CA GLN A 566 -3.93 -16.03 25.17
C GLN A 566 -5.46 -16.24 25.04
N ILE A 567 -6.15 -15.34 24.33
CA ILE A 567 -7.59 -15.41 24.08
C ILE A 567 -7.91 -16.47 23.02
N THR A 568 -7.10 -16.58 21.97
CA THR A 568 -7.43 -17.36 20.77
C THR A 568 -6.95 -18.81 20.80
N VAL A 569 -5.75 -19.08 21.35
CA VAL A 569 -5.12 -20.41 21.30
C VAL A 569 -4.54 -20.87 22.64
N ALA A 570 -4.37 -19.97 23.61
CA ALA A 570 -3.82 -20.22 24.95
C ALA A 570 -2.52 -21.04 24.93
N PRO A 571 -1.42 -20.51 24.35
CA PRO A 571 -0.19 -21.27 24.17
C PRO A 571 0.46 -21.60 25.52
N PHE A 572 0.99 -22.82 25.66
CA PHE A 572 1.55 -23.33 26.92
C PHE A 572 2.73 -22.50 27.45
N ILE A 573 3.47 -21.81 26.58
CA ILE A 573 4.60 -20.96 26.97
C ILE A 573 4.19 -19.79 27.88
N LEU A 574 2.94 -19.36 27.82
CA LEU A 574 2.38 -18.30 28.67
C LEU A 574 1.87 -18.83 30.02
N ASN A 575 1.77 -20.15 30.19
CA ASN A 575 1.30 -20.74 31.42
C ASN A 575 2.45 -20.80 32.45
N LYS A 576 2.31 -19.98 33.51
CA LYS A 576 3.28 -19.84 34.61
C LYS A 576 3.55 -21.13 35.38
N GLU A 577 2.71 -22.15 35.23
CA GLU A 577 2.94 -23.45 35.85
C GLU A 577 4.13 -24.18 35.21
N TYR A 578 4.45 -23.92 33.94
CA TYR A 578 5.57 -24.55 33.25
C TYR A 578 6.83 -23.71 33.33
N THR A 579 7.97 -24.36 33.56
CA THR A 579 9.30 -23.72 33.53
C THR A 579 10.07 -24.28 32.34
N PHE A 580 10.16 -23.48 31.29
CA PHE A 580 10.88 -23.80 30.06
C PHE A 580 12.37 -23.50 30.19
N SER A 581 13.19 -24.06 29.29
CA SER A 581 14.63 -23.79 29.24
C SER A 581 14.91 -22.32 28.91
N GLU A 582 16.07 -21.81 29.35
CA GLU A 582 16.50 -20.45 29.05
C GLU A 582 16.61 -20.21 27.52
N GLU A 583 17.13 -21.19 26.79
CA GLU A 583 17.20 -21.18 25.32
C GLU A 583 15.82 -20.97 24.67
N LEU A 584 14.79 -21.71 25.12
CA LEU A 584 13.44 -21.57 24.57
C LEU A 584 12.81 -20.22 24.94
N ASN A 585 13.10 -19.69 26.13
CA ASN A 585 12.65 -18.36 26.52
C ASN A 585 13.33 -17.27 25.67
N GLN A 586 14.62 -17.39 25.35
CA GLN A 586 15.33 -16.46 24.46
C GLN A 586 14.75 -16.51 23.04
N GLU A 587 14.50 -17.70 22.49
CA GLU A 587 13.86 -17.85 21.18
C GLU A 587 12.44 -17.26 21.16
N TRP A 588 11.68 -17.42 22.24
CA TRP A 588 10.36 -16.81 22.37
C TRP A 588 10.43 -15.27 22.37
N GLN A 589 11.41 -14.67 23.06
CA GLN A 589 11.59 -13.21 23.03
C GLN A 589 11.99 -12.70 21.64
N LEU A 590 12.88 -13.43 20.94
CA LEU A 590 13.24 -13.11 19.56
C LEU A 590 12.02 -13.21 18.62
N PHE A 591 11.22 -14.27 18.77
CA PHE A 591 9.99 -14.43 18.02
C PHE A 591 9.00 -13.30 18.29
N LEU A 592 8.82 -12.87 19.55
CA LEU A 592 7.95 -11.74 19.87
C LEU A 592 8.43 -10.45 19.23
N LYS A 593 9.75 -10.18 19.24
CA LYS A 593 10.32 -9.02 18.57
C LYS A 593 10.04 -9.04 17.06
N ASP A 594 10.25 -10.19 16.42
CA ASP A 594 9.98 -10.36 15.00
C ASP A 594 8.47 -10.23 14.69
N ALA A 595 7.62 -10.81 15.53
CA ALA A 595 6.17 -10.73 15.40
C ALA A 595 5.67 -9.29 15.59
N SER A 596 6.24 -8.54 16.53
CA SER A 596 5.95 -7.11 16.73
C SER A 596 6.23 -6.32 15.45
N GLY A 597 7.41 -6.49 14.84
CA GLY A 597 7.75 -5.84 13.57
C GLY A 597 6.74 -6.20 12.47
N PHE A 598 6.49 -7.50 12.27
CA PHE A 598 5.53 -7.99 11.27
C PHE A 598 4.12 -7.38 11.44
N PHE A 599 3.58 -7.34 12.67
CA PHE A 599 2.26 -6.78 12.91
C PHE A 599 2.24 -5.25 12.79
N ILE A 600 3.31 -4.54 13.16
CA ILE A 600 3.42 -3.10 12.93
C ILE A 600 3.37 -2.80 11.43
N ASP A 601 4.21 -3.47 10.64
CA ASP A 601 4.28 -3.26 9.19
C ASP A 601 2.93 -3.58 8.52
N LEU A 602 2.26 -4.64 8.98
CA LEU A 602 0.95 -5.02 8.51
C LEU A 602 -0.14 -3.98 8.87
N ILE A 603 -0.12 -3.44 10.09
CA ILE A 603 -1.06 -2.40 10.52
C ILE A 603 -0.84 -1.11 9.72
N GLN A 604 0.42 -0.72 9.48
CA GLN A 604 0.75 0.42 8.63
C GLN A 604 0.26 0.20 7.20
N ALA A 605 0.44 -0.99 6.65
CA ALA A 605 -0.08 -1.35 5.33
C ALA A 605 -1.60 -1.18 5.25
N PHE A 606 -2.36 -1.60 6.28
CA PHE A 606 -3.82 -1.36 6.32
C PHE A 606 -4.22 0.12 6.36
N GLY A 607 -3.31 1.03 6.75
CA GLY A 607 -3.51 2.48 6.69
C GLY A 607 -3.34 3.09 5.30
N MET A 608 -2.78 2.36 4.34
CA MET A 608 -2.55 2.83 2.97
C MET A 608 -3.85 2.91 2.14
N ASN A 609 -3.78 3.44 0.92
CA ASN A 609 -4.88 3.36 -0.04
C ASN A 609 -5.19 1.88 -0.41
N LEU A 610 -6.38 1.59 -0.95
CA LEU A 610 -6.81 0.20 -1.20
C LEU A 610 -5.94 -0.54 -2.24
N ALA A 611 -5.42 0.18 -3.23
CA ALA A 611 -4.57 -0.40 -4.28
C ALA A 611 -3.21 -0.82 -3.70
N ARG A 612 -2.57 0.07 -2.94
CA ARG A 612 -1.30 -0.14 -2.24
C ARG A 612 -1.41 -1.17 -1.13
N GLN A 613 -2.54 -1.19 -0.41
CA GLN A 613 -2.86 -2.28 0.51
C GLN A 613 -2.75 -3.63 -0.20
N ARG A 614 -3.38 -3.79 -1.37
CA ARG A 614 -3.36 -5.06 -2.10
C ARG A 614 -1.96 -5.44 -2.55
N GLU A 615 -1.20 -4.49 -3.10
CA GLU A 615 0.19 -4.70 -3.53
C GLU A 615 1.07 -5.14 -2.34
N LYS A 616 1.07 -4.38 -1.24
CA LYS A 616 1.86 -4.68 -0.05
C LYS A 616 1.47 -6.02 0.59
N ILE A 617 0.17 -6.32 0.69
CA ILE A 617 -0.30 -7.62 1.21
C ILE A 617 0.23 -8.77 0.36
N GLY A 618 0.37 -8.60 -0.96
CA GLY A 618 0.98 -9.60 -1.83
C GLY A 618 2.41 -9.96 -1.43
N HIS A 619 3.22 -8.96 -1.06
CA HIS A 619 4.59 -9.16 -0.56
C HIS A 619 4.61 -9.74 0.86
N PHE A 620 3.70 -9.31 1.74
CA PHE A 620 3.60 -9.84 3.11
C PHE A 620 3.26 -11.33 3.18
N MET A 621 2.81 -11.97 2.09
CA MET A 621 2.52 -13.41 2.09
C MET A 621 3.75 -14.27 2.39
N GLU A 622 4.92 -13.89 1.88
CA GLU A 622 6.17 -14.59 2.14
C GLU A 622 6.60 -14.39 3.60
N GLU A 623 6.58 -13.16 4.10
CA GLU A 623 6.92 -12.83 5.48
C GLU A 623 5.99 -13.51 6.49
N ALA A 624 4.68 -13.53 6.21
CA ALA A 624 3.70 -14.23 7.03
C ALA A 624 3.95 -15.75 7.06
N THR A 625 4.41 -16.33 5.95
CA THR A 625 4.79 -17.75 5.88
C THR A 625 6.04 -18.01 6.73
N ASN A 626 7.05 -17.13 6.66
CA ASN A 626 8.24 -17.22 7.49
C ASN A 626 7.89 -17.11 8.99
N MET A 627 6.98 -16.21 9.35
CA MET A 627 6.48 -16.07 10.72
C MET A 627 5.77 -17.34 11.19
N TYR A 628 4.90 -17.92 10.35
CA TYR A 628 4.23 -19.18 10.61
C TYR A 628 5.21 -20.31 10.91
N LEU A 629 6.26 -20.46 10.10
CA LEU A 629 7.29 -21.50 10.27
C LEU A 629 8.10 -21.29 11.56
N LYS A 630 8.43 -20.05 11.91
CA LYS A 630 9.08 -19.72 13.21
C LYS A 630 8.18 -20.13 14.39
N GLY A 631 6.89 -19.80 14.32
CA GLY A 631 5.92 -20.21 15.33
C GLY A 631 5.80 -21.74 15.46
N GLU A 632 5.81 -22.46 14.33
CA GLU A 632 5.78 -23.93 14.32
C GLU A 632 7.03 -24.56 14.97
N ALA A 633 8.20 -23.96 14.76
CA ALA A 633 9.44 -24.41 15.38
C ALA A 633 9.39 -24.31 16.92
N ILE A 634 8.85 -23.20 17.44
CA ILE A 634 8.64 -23.02 18.89
C ILE A 634 7.61 -24.01 19.42
N ASP A 635 6.46 -24.15 18.73
CA ASP A 635 5.43 -25.12 19.09
C ASP A 635 5.99 -26.55 19.17
N ARG A 636 6.88 -26.94 18.24
CA ARG A 636 7.50 -28.27 18.22
C ARG A 636 8.34 -28.53 19.46
N LYS A 637 9.18 -27.57 19.87
CA LYS A 637 10.00 -27.65 21.09
C LYS A 637 9.14 -27.71 22.35
N ILE A 638 8.07 -26.91 22.41
CA ILE A 638 7.09 -26.95 23.51
C ILE A 638 6.42 -28.33 23.59
N ALA A 639 5.97 -28.86 22.44
CA ALA A 639 5.32 -30.17 22.38
C ALA A 639 6.25 -31.31 22.83
N GLU A 640 7.54 -31.25 22.45
CA GLU A 640 8.56 -32.18 22.90
C GLU A 640 8.79 -32.09 24.41
N PHE A 641 8.89 -30.87 24.97
CA PHE A 641 9.03 -30.66 26.41
C PHE A 641 7.83 -31.24 27.19
N LEU A 642 6.60 -30.96 26.74
CA LEU A 642 5.37 -31.44 27.37
C LEU A 642 5.24 -32.97 27.31
N TYR A 643 5.76 -33.59 26.25
CA TYR A 643 5.79 -35.05 26.13
C TYR A 643 6.76 -35.69 27.13
N VAL A 644 7.92 -35.06 27.38
CA VAL A 644 8.96 -35.57 28.30
C VAL A 644 8.62 -35.31 29.77
N LYS A 645 7.98 -34.18 30.10
CA LYS A 645 7.63 -33.79 31.48
C LYS A 645 6.12 -33.53 31.64
N PRO A 646 5.26 -34.57 31.56
CA PRO A 646 3.84 -34.41 31.81
C PRO A 646 3.59 -34.17 33.31
N LYS A 647 2.99 -33.03 33.67
CA LYS A 647 2.72 -32.68 35.08
C LYS A 647 1.71 -33.58 35.78
N HIS A 648 0.79 -34.19 35.03
CA HIS A 648 -0.31 -35.02 35.57
C HIS A 648 -0.22 -36.49 35.15
N GLY A 649 0.95 -36.97 34.72
CA GLY A 649 1.16 -38.37 34.32
C GLY A 649 0.50 -38.79 33.00
N GLU A 650 -0.37 -37.96 32.41
CA GLU A 650 -0.91 -38.16 31.07
C GLU A 650 0.00 -37.51 30.01
N CYS A 651 0.59 -38.33 29.16
CA CYS A 651 1.24 -37.83 27.94
C CYS A 651 0.15 -37.26 27.01
N LEU A 652 0.43 -36.12 26.39
CA LEU A 652 -0.45 -35.57 25.37
C LEU A 652 -0.59 -36.56 24.21
N ASN A 653 -1.81 -37.06 23.98
CA ASN A 653 -2.13 -37.92 22.83
C ASN A 653 -1.90 -37.23 21.47
N ARG A 654 -1.79 -35.90 21.46
CA ARG A 654 -1.51 -35.08 20.28
C ARG A 654 -0.56 -33.93 20.62
N LYS A 655 0.43 -33.69 19.77
CA LYS A 655 1.35 -32.55 19.90
C LYS A 655 0.60 -31.23 19.65
N PRO A 656 0.61 -30.27 20.60
CA PRO A 656 -0.08 -28.99 20.43
C PRO A 656 0.72 -28.03 19.55
N TYR A 657 0.04 -27.33 18.65
CA TYR A 657 0.63 -26.32 17.75
C TYR A 657 -0.13 -24.97 17.81
N PRO A 658 -0.25 -24.34 18.99
CA PRO A 658 -1.06 -23.15 19.21
C PRO A 658 -0.52 -21.91 18.47
N ILE A 659 0.78 -21.63 18.51
CA ILE A 659 1.36 -20.40 17.95
C ILE A 659 1.22 -20.38 16.43
N SER A 660 1.58 -21.49 15.78
CA SER A 660 1.42 -21.66 14.33
C SER A 660 -0.04 -21.66 13.90
N THR A 661 -0.96 -22.21 14.71
CA THR A 661 -2.42 -22.11 14.43
C THR A 661 -2.95 -20.69 14.54
N PHE A 662 -2.46 -19.90 15.51
CA PHE A 662 -2.78 -18.48 15.63
C PHE A 662 -2.35 -17.71 14.38
N LEU A 663 -1.08 -17.85 13.98
CA LEU A 663 -0.54 -17.21 12.78
C LEU A 663 -1.25 -17.67 11.50
N ALA A 664 -1.57 -18.96 11.38
CA ALA A 664 -2.29 -19.49 10.23
C ALA A 664 -3.71 -18.92 10.09
N ASN A 665 -4.39 -18.61 11.20
CA ASN A 665 -5.69 -17.94 11.16
C ASN A 665 -5.56 -16.53 10.57
N HIS A 666 -4.61 -15.73 11.05
CA HIS A 666 -4.33 -14.40 10.50
C HIS A 666 -3.94 -14.45 9.04
N PHE A 667 -3.09 -15.41 8.71
CA PHE A 667 -2.63 -15.64 7.35
C PHE A 667 -3.79 -15.94 6.38
N MET A 668 -4.72 -16.81 6.78
CA MET A 668 -5.93 -17.08 6.00
C MET A 668 -6.83 -15.86 5.84
N GLU A 669 -6.91 -15.00 6.86
CA GLU A 669 -7.64 -13.74 6.79
C GLU A 669 -6.97 -12.74 5.84
N LEU A 670 -5.64 -12.69 5.81
CA LEU A 670 -4.88 -11.89 4.84
C LEU A 670 -5.10 -12.37 3.41
N MET A 671 -5.08 -13.68 3.17
CA MET A 671 -5.36 -14.25 1.85
C MET A 671 -6.79 -13.95 1.39
N SER A 672 -7.78 -14.10 2.29
CA SER A 672 -9.16 -13.69 2.02
C SER A 672 -9.22 -12.22 1.65
N TYR A 673 -8.54 -11.37 2.43
CA TYR A 673 -8.57 -9.93 2.21
C TYR A 673 -7.89 -9.50 0.89
N TYR A 674 -6.79 -10.16 0.51
CA TYR A 674 -6.13 -9.92 -0.77
C TYR A 674 -7.08 -10.15 -1.97
N ILE A 675 -7.88 -11.22 -1.90
CA ILE A 675 -8.88 -11.52 -2.93
C ILE A 675 -10.05 -10.53 -2.84
N GLU A 676 -10.53 -10.20 -1.63
CA GLU A 676 -11.56 -9.17 -1.41
C GLU A 676 -11.18 -7.81 -1.99
N LEU A 677 -9.92 -7.38 -1.83
CA LEU A 677 -9.41 -6.17 -2.46
C LEU A 677 -9.42 -6.27 -3.99
N GLY A 678 -9.15 -7.45 -4.54
CA GLY A 678 -9.27 -7.67 -5.98
C GLY A 678 -10.70 -7.48 -6.50
N PHE A 679 -11.71 -7.89 -5.73
CA PHE A 679 -13.11 -7.60 -6.05
C PHE A 679 -13.43 -6.10 -5.93
N LYS A 680 -13.00 -5.44 -4.84
CA LYS A 680 -13.23 -4.00 -4.63
C LYS A 680 -12.59 -3.11 -5.69
N LEU A 681 -11.45 -3.54 -6.21
CA LEU A 681 -10.67 -2.84 -7.23
C LEU A 681 -11.02 -3.31 -8.66
N GLU A 682 -12.06 -4.14 -8.80
CA GLU A 682 -12.56 -4.66 -10.08
C GLU A 682 -11.47 -5.33 -10.95
N LEU A 683 -10.55 -6.06 -10.32
CA LEU A 683 -9.38 -6.66 -10.99
C LEU A 683 -9.66 -8.02 -11.64
N PHE A 684 -10.86 -8.58 -11.44
CA PHE A 684 -11.23 -9.92 -11.89
C PHE A 684 -12.25 -9.86 -13.02
N VAL A 685 -11.99 -10.65 -14.06
CA VAL A 685 -12.93 -10.83 -15.18
C VAL A 685 -13.87 -12.01 -14.89
N ASP A 686 -15.06 -12.03 -15.52
CA ASP A 686 -16.12 -13.02 -15.26
C ASP A 686 -15.68 -14.49 -15.24
N HIS A 687 -14.78 -14.89 -16.15
CA HIS A 687 -14.29 -16.27 -16.22
C HIS A 687 -13.36 -16.64 -15.05
N GLU A 688 -12.64 -15.66 -14.49
CA GLU A 688 -11.74 -15.84 -13.36
C GLU A 688 -12.49 -16.04 -12.04
N LEU A 689 -13.75 -15.61 -11.99
CA LEU A 689 -14.60 -15.75 -10.81
C LEU A 689 -14.71 -17.20 -10.34
N SER A 690 -14.66 -18.15 -11.28
CA SER A 690 -14.73 -19.58 -11.01
C SER A 690 -13.67 -20.06 -10.00
N TYR A 691 -12.39 -19.84 -10.28
CA TYR A 691 -11.32 -20.23 -9.37
C TYR A 691 -11.19 -19.29 -8.17
N MET A 692 -11.58 -18.02 -8.29
CA MET A 692 -11.59 -17.09 -7.14
C MET A 692 -12.56 -17.52 -6.06
N TYR A 693 -13.80 -17.82 -6.44
CA TYR A 693 -14.84 -18.27 -5.52
C TYR A 693 -14.59 -19.68 -4.99
N TRP A 694 -14.07 -20.57 -5.83
CA TRP A 694 -13.62 -21.88 -5.37
C TRP A 694 -12.52 -21.75 -4.31
N TYR A 695 -11.52 -20.90 -4.54
CA TYR A 695 -10.41 -20.72 -3.62
C TYR A 695 -10.89 -20.14 -2.28
N LEU A 696 -11.74 -19.11 -2.31
CA LEU A 696 -12.34 -18.54 -1.09
C LEU A 696 -13.22 -19.56 -0.34
N GLY A 697 -14.06 -20.32 -1.05
CA GLY A 697 -15.06 -21.21 -0.45
C GLY A 697 -14.55 -22.59 -0.02
N GLU A 698 -13.69 -23.22 -0.81
CA GLU A 698 -13.23 -24.60 -0.59
C GLU A 698 -11.79 -24.69 -0.07
N VAL A 699 -10.96 -23.66 -0.27
CA VAL A 699 -9.59 -23.63 0.27
C VAL A 699 -9.56 -22.79 1.55
N ILE A 700 -9.77 -21.48 1.45
CA ILE A 700 -9.61 -20.56 2.59
C ILE A 700 -10.62 -20.89 3.70
N SER A 701 -11.91 -20.94 3.38
CA SER A 701 -12.95 -21.24 4.38
C SER A 701 -12.76 -22.61 5.05
N LEU A 702 -12.33 -23.64 4.30
CA LEU A 702 -12.04 -24.97 4.86
C LEU A 702 -10.89 -24.93 5.87
N TRP A 703 -9.79 -24.25 5.52
CA TRP A 703 -8.64 -24.13 6.40
C TRP A 703 -8.93 -23.26 7.62
N ARG A 704 -9.66 -22.14 7.44
CA ARG A 704 -10.16 -21.33 8.57
C ARG A 704 -10.99 -22.18 9.54
N HIS A 705 -11.90 -23.01 9.06
CA HIS A 705 -12.67 -23.91 9.91
C HIS A 705 -11.78 -24.89 10.70
N ARG A 706 -10.75 -25.46 10.05
CA ARG A 706 -9.81 -26.40 10.68
C ARG A 706 -8.97 -25.73 11.76
N PHE A 707 -8.36 -24.58 11.47
CA PHE A 707 -7.55 -23.86 12.45
C PHE A 707 -8.38 -23.34 13.61
N TRP A 708 -9.60 -22.87 13.33
CA TRP A 708 -10.53 -22.44 14.37
C TRP A 708 -10.94 -23.62 15.28
N SER A 709 -11.18 -24.81 14.71
CA SER A 709 -11.46 -26.02 15.49
C SER A 709 -10.27 -26.44 16.37
N LYS A 710 -9.05 -26.40 15.82
CA LYS A 710 -7.81 -26.69 16.57
C LYS A 710 -7.56 -25.69 17.70
N ALA A 711 -7.76 -24.40 17.45
CA ALA A 711 -7.62 -23.34 18.44
C ALA A 711 -8.49 -23.62 19.68
N LYS A 712 -9.73 -24.06 19.45
CA LYS A 712 -10.63 -24.50 20.53
C LYS A 712 -10.10 -25.73 21.29
N GLU A 713 -9.61 -26.75 20.58
CA GLU A 713 -9.01 -27.94 21.19
C GLU A 713 -7.83 -27.56 22.11
N TYR A 714 -6.98 -26.61 21.69
CA TYR A 714 -5.84 -26.15 22.50
C TYR A 714 -6.26 -25.39 23.75
N ILE A 715 -7.28 -24.53 23.67
CA ILE A 715 -7.82 -23.86 24.85
C ILE A 715 -8.41 -24.88 25.84
N GLU A 716 -9.14 -25.88 25.34
CA GLU A 716 -9.70 -26.94 26.19
C GLU A 716 -8.60 -27.81 26.82
N MET A 717 -7.56 -28.10 26.05
CA MET A 717 -6.38 -28.81 26.52
C MET A 717 -5.67 -28.04 27.63
N GLU A 718 -5.31 -26.76 27.43
CA GLU A 718 -4.65 -25.93 28.46
C GLU A 718 -5.47 -25.88 29.76
N ARG A 719 -6.80 -25.76 29.64
CA ARG A 719 -7.71 -25.73 30.80
C ARG A 719 -7.74 -27.02 31.59
N SER A 720 -7.58 -28.17 30.92
CA SER A 720 -7.57 -29.47 31.60
C SER A 720 -6.36 -29.65 32.53
N PHE A 721 -5.29 -28.88 32.32
CA PHE A 721 -4.10 -28.94 33.17
C PHE A 721 -4.15 -28.02 34.40
N LYS A 722 -5.10 -27.08 34.48
CA LYS A 722 -5.28 -26.20 35.65
C LYS A 722 -5.92 -26.96 36.82
N PRO A 723 -5.51 -26.70 38.08
CA PRO A 723 -6.07 -27.40 39.25
C PRO A 723 -7.58 -27.17 39.42
N PRO A 724 -8.34 -28.20 39.89
CA PRO A 724 -9.81 -28.18 39.95
C PRO A 724 -10.42 -27.17 40.94
N ASP A 725 -9.63 -26.56 41.84
CA ASP A 725 -10.13 -25.70 42.93
C ASP A 725 -10.43 -24.24 42.53
N MET A 726 -10.17 -23.84 41.28
CA MET A 726 -10.61 -22.53 40.80
C MET A 726 -12.04 -22.60 40.25
N PRO A 727 -13.01 -21.85 40.83
CA PRO A 727 -14.39 -21.88 40.34
C PRO A 727 -14.42 -21.43 38.89
N GLN A 728 -14.75 -22.37 37.99
CA GLN A 728 -14.98 -22.07 36.59
C GLN A 728 -16.07 -21.00 36.49
N LYS A 729 -15.74 -19.82 35.96
CA LYS A 729 -16.77 -18.84 35.59
C LYS A 729 -17.63 -19.48 34.49
N LYS A 730 -18.75 -20.11 34.85
CA LYS A 730 -19.77 -20.70 33.93
C LYS A 730 -20.10 -19.79 32.74
N PHE A 731 -19.95 -18.48 32.93
CA PHE A 731 -20.15 -17.44 31.92
C PHE A 731 -19.14 -17.49 30.76
N GLU A 732 -17.84 -17.71 31.03
CA GLU A 732 -16.80 -17.72 29.99
C GLU A 732 -16.88 -18.96 29.10
N LYS A 733 -17.25 -20.11 29.67
CA LYS A 733 -17.50 -21.35 28.91
C LYS A 733 -18.68 -21.20 27.95
N LYS A 734 -19.78 -20.60 28.41
CA LYS A 734 -20.94 -20.29 27.56
C LYS A 734 -20.62 -19.24 26.49
N ARG A 735 -19.80 -18.23 26.81
CA ARG A 735 -19.37 -17.20 25.85
C ARG A 735 -18.53 -17.80 24.71
N MET A 736 -17.50 -18.57 25.02
CA MET A 736 -16.66 -19.19 23.98
C MET A 736 -17.42 -20.20 23.13
N GLN A 737 -18.35 -20.97 23.72
CA GLN A 737 -19.22 -21.86 22.95
C GLN A 737 -20.16 -21.11 22.00
N ARG A 738 -20.59 -19.89 22.36
CA ARG A 738 -21.39 -19.03 21.48
C ARG A 738 -20.55 -18.46 20.34
N GLU A 739 -19.40 -17.85 20.65
CA GLU A 739 -18.47 -17.30 19.64
C GLU A 739 -18.02 -18.38 18.64
N ALA A 740 -17.87 -19.62 19.13
CA ALA A 740 -17.59 -20.79 18.32
C ALA A 740 -18.64 -21.14 17.27
N VAL A 741 -19.90 -21.22 17.70
CA VAL A 741 -21.01 -21.50 16.82
C VAL A 741 -21.15 -20.39 15.79
N ILE A 742 -20.96 -19.13 16.20
CA ILE A 742 -21.01 -17.97 15.31
C ILE A 742 -19.93 -18.05 14.22
N MET A 743 -18.67 -18.26 14.60
CA MET A 743 -17.57 -18.36 13.64
C MET A 743 -17.75 -19.51 12.65
N ARG A 744 -18.17 -20.69 13.14
CA ARG A 744 -18.49 -21.83 12.28
C ARG A 744 -19.59 -21.51 11.27
N ASN A 745 -20.66 -20.86 11.73
CA ASN A 745 -21.79 -20.48 10.88
C ASN A 745 -21.39 -19.42 9.84
N ILE A 746 -20.55 -18.45 10.21
CA ILE A 746 -20.03 -17.44 9.27
C ILE A 746 -19.21 -18.10 8.15
N ILE A 747 -18.30 -19.01 8.50
CA ILE A 747 -17.49 -19.75 7.51
C ILE A 747 -18.37 -20.57 6.57
N GLU A 748 -19.40 -21.24 7.11
CA GLU A 748 -20.34 -22.02 6.31
C GLU A 748 -21.20 -21.13 5.40
N ILE A 749 -21.58 -19.93 5.85
CA ILE A 749 -22.26 -18.92 5.02
C ILE A 749 -21.34 -18.49 3.87
N ASP A 750 -20.10 -18.10 4.16
CA ASP A 750 -19.18 -17.62 3.13
C ASP A 750 -18.91 -18.73 2.09
N LYS A 751 -18.74 -19.98 2.53
CA LYS A 751 -18.65 -21.15 1.64
C LYS A 751 -19.86 -21.31 0.72
N ASN A 752 -21.07 -21.25 1.27
CA ASN A 752 -22.29 -21.44 0.49
C ASN A 752 -22.59 -20.24 -0.42
N ILE A 753 -22.25 -19.01 0.00
CA ILE A 753 -22.27 -17.81 -0.85
C ILE A 753 -21.40 -18.00 -2.09
N MET A 754 -20.16 -18.49 -1.91
CA MET A 754 -19.25 -18.73 -3.03
C MET A 754 -19.79 -19.82 -3.98
N LYS A 755 -20.41 -20.87 -3.43
CA LYS A 755 -21.08 -21.92 -4.22
C LYS A 755 -22.25 -21.41 -5.05
N VAL A 756 -23.11 -20.55 -4.47
CA VAL A 756 -24.21 -19.92 -5.20
C VAL A 756 -23.67 -19.24 -6.46
N ARG A 757 -22.55 -18.51 -6.34
CA ARG A 757 -21.95 -17.84 -7.48
C ARG A 757 -21.39 -18.82 -8.52
N LEU A 758 -20.64 -19.84 -8.10
CA LEU A 758 -20.10 -20.86 -9.01
C LEU A 758 -21.21 -21.53 -9.82
N MET A 759 -22.36 -21.78 -9.19
CA MET A 759 -23.48 -22.46 -9.80
C MET A 759 -24.43 -21.55 -10.60
N ALA A 760 -24.41 -20.23 -10.38
CA ALA A 760 -25.31 -19.29 -11.05
C ALA A 760 -24.71 -18.63 -12.32
N GLY A 761 -23.44 -18.87 -12.64
CA GLY A 761 -22.74 -18.22 -13.76
C GLY A 761 -22.75 -19.03 -15.05
N ASN A 762 -22.71 -18.32 -16.20
CA ASN A 762 -22.29 -18.89 -17.49
C ASN A 762 -20.76 -19.06 -17.48
N LEU A 763 -20.30 -20.16 -16.90
CA LEU A 763 -18.87 -20.46 -16.78
C LEU A 763 -18.29 -20.75 -18.16
N THR A 764 -17.26 -19.99 -18.54
CA THR A 764 -16.50 -20.21 -19.78
C THR A 764 -15.04 -20.43 -19.45
N ILE A 765 -14.39 -21.36 -20.17
CA ILE A 765 -12.96 -21.64 -20.03
C ILE A 765 -12.22 -20.83 -21.09
N PRO A 766 -11.40 -19.84 -20.71
CA PRO A 766 -10.60 -19.08 -21.67
C PRO A 766 -9.42 -19.91 -22.20
N ALA A 767 -8.85 -19.51 -23.34
CA ALA A 767 -7.59 -20.06 -23.80
C ALA A 767 -6.45 -19.78 -22.79
N ASN A 768 -5.57 -20.79 -22.60
CA ASN A 768 -4.44 -20.75 -21.67
C ASN A 768 -4.82 -20.48 -20.20
N GLU A 769 -5.97 -21.00 -19.75
CA GLU A 769 -6.47 -20.81 -18.37
C GLU A 769 -5.43 -21.16 -17.30
N GLN A 770 -4.63 -22.21 -17.48
CA GLN A 770 -3.58 -22.60 -16.53
C GLN A 770 -2.56 -21.49 -16.29
N MET A 771 -2.07 -20.81 -17.33
CA MET A 771 -1.12 -19.70 -17.16
C MET A 771 -1.77 -18.50 -16.47
N ARG A 772 -3.04 -18.22 -16.78
CA ARG A 772 -3.82 -17.15 -16.13
C ARG A 772 -4.00 -17.44 -14.65
N TYR A 773 -4.39 -18.67 -14.31
CA TYR A 773 -4.48 -19.14 -12.93
C TYR A 773 -3.16 -18.95 -12.19
N SER A 774 -2.05 -19.40 -12.78
CA SER A 774 -0.72 -19.29 -12.17
C SER A 774 -0.30 -17.84 -11.92
N SER A 775 -0.47 -16.95 -12.90
CA SER A 775 -0.18 -15.51 -12.73
C SER A 775 -1.09 -14.89 -11.66
N ARG A 776 -2.35 -15.30 -11.62
CA ARG A 776 -3.32 -14.71 -10.70
C ARG A 776 -3.08 -15.08 -9.23
N PHE A 777 -2.60 -16.29 -8.99
CA PHE A 777 -2.23 -16.78 -7.67
C PHE A 777 -0.72 -16.70 -7.39
N GLU A 778 0.03 -15.91 -8.17
CA GLU A 778 1.47 -15.72 -8.00
C GLU A 778 1.83 -15.21 -6.60
N ALA A 779 1.03 -14.28 -6.05
CA ALA A 779 1.19 -13.80 -4.67
C ALA A 779 1.09 -14.93 -3.62
N PHE A 780 0.49 -16.07 -3.97
CA PHE A 780 0.35 -17.22 -3.08
C PHE A 780 1.36 -18.33 -3.39
N CYS A 781 2.38 -18.11 -4.24
CA CYS A 781 3.34 -19.17 -4.55
C CYS A 781 4.21 -19.59 -3.35
N HIS A 782 4.51 -18.63 -2.46
CA HIS A 782 5.35 -18.85 -1.27
C HIS A 782 4.60 -19.39 -0.05
N VAL A 783 3.27 -19.50 -0.12
CA VAL A 783 2.47 -19.95 1.02
C VAL A 783 2.61 -21.46 1.23
N PRO A 784 2.37 -21.99 2.45
CA PRO A 784 2.42 -23.42 2.69
C PRO A 784 1.56 -24.23 1.70
N SER A 785 2.01 -25.42 1.33
CA SER A 785 1.39 -26.28 0.30
C SER A 785 -0.10 -26.60 0.54
N PHE A 786 -0.54 -26.51 1.78
CA PHE A 786 -1.94 -26.71 2.12
C PHE A 786 -2.83 -25.56 1.65
N ALA A 787 -2.29 -24.35 1.51
CA ALA A 787 -2.96 -23.17 0.98
C ALA A 787 -2.59 -22.94 -0.49
N SER A 788 -1.36 -23.18 -0.91
CA SER A 788 -0.94 -23.12 -2.32
C SER A 788 -1.58 -24.25 -3.11
N GLN A 789 -2.60 -23.95 -3.94
CA GLN A 789 -3.27 -24.97 -4.74
C GLN A 789 -2.80 -24.89 -6.19
N PRO A 790 -2.33 -26.00 -6.79
CA PRO A 790 -2.04 -26.03 -8.21
C PRO A 790 -3.34 -26.06 -9.03
N TYR A 791 -3.26 -25.58 -10.27
CA TYR A 791 -4.40 -25.55 -11.20
C TYR A 791 -5.06 -26.94 -11.40
N ILE A 792 -4.26 -28.01 -11.45
CA ILE A 792 -4.78 -29.38 -11.58
C ILE A 792 -5.74 -29.73 -10.43
N LYS A 793 -5.36 -29.36 -9.21
CA LYS A 793 -6.19 -29.60 -8.03
C LYS A 793 -7.44 -28.74 -8.01
N TYR A 794 -7.37 -27.51 -8.52
CA TYR A 794 -8.57 -26.72 -8.79
C TYR A 794 -9.54 -27.49 -9.69
N ILE A 795 -9.08 -28.01 -10.83
CA ILE A 795 -9.94 -28.75 -11.76
C ILE A 795 -10.53 -30.01 -11.13
N GLU A 796 -9.74 -30.78 -10.37
CA GLU A 796 -10.17 -32.01 -9.71
C GLU A 796 -11.18 -31.76 -8.57
N ASP A 797 -10.86 -30.85 -7.64
CA ASP A 797 -11.63 -30.63 -6.41
C ASP A 797 -12.87 -29.76 -6.63
N SER A 798 -12.80 -28.79 -7.55
CA SER A 798 -13.92 -27.88 -7.80
C SER A 798 -15.11 -28.55 -8.47
N GLN A 799 -14.90 -29.72 -9.10
CA GLN A 799 -15.84 -30.35 -10.01
C GLN A 799 -16.31 -29.39 -11.12
N PHE A 800 -15.54 -28.35 -11.41
CA PHE A 800 -15.88 -27.26 -12.33
C PHE A 800 -16.23 -27.76 -13.73
N LEU A 801 -15.45 -28.73 -14.24
CA LEU A 801 -15.75 -29.36 -15.53
C LEU A 801 -17.12 -30.05 -15.54
N LYS A 802 -17.52 -30.69 -14.44
CA LYS A 802 -18.86 -31.30 -14.32
C LYS A 802 -19.97 -30.26 -14.27
N PHE A 803 -19.69 -29.07 -13.71
CA PHE A 803 -20.67 -27.97 -13.67
C PHE A 803 -20.91 -27.34 -15.04
N ILE A 804 -19.89 -27.28 -15.89
CA ILE A 804 -20.02 -26.83 -17.28
C ILE A 804 -20.86 -27.82 -18.10
N GLU A 805 -20.77 -29.11 -17.79
CA GLU A 805 -21.56 -30.15 -18.46
C GLU A 805 -23.05 -30.15 -18.05
N PHE A 806 -23.39 -29.62 -16.86
CA PHE A 806 -24.77 -29.60 -16.41
C PHE A 806 -25.60 -28.54 -17.16
N PRO A 807 -26.87 -28.84 -17.50
CA PRO A 807 -27.82 -27.83 -17.95
C PRO A 807 -27.93 -26.69 -16.93
N ALA A 808 -28.01 -25.44 -17.42
CA ALA A 808 -28.08 -24.25 -16.57
C ALA A 808 -29.21 -24.34 -15.51
N THR A 809 -30.33 -24.99 -15.84
CA THR A 809 -31.45 -25.22 -14.91
C THR A 809 -31.04 -25.98 -13.64
N ILE A 810 -30.21 -27.02 -13.77
CA ILE A 810 -29.70 -27.82 -12.64
C ILE A 810 -28.71 -27.00 -11.81
N CYS A 811 -27.86 -26.22 -12.47
CA CYS A 811 -26.91 -25.33 -11.80
C CYS A 811 -27.65 -24.29 -10.95
N TYR A 812 -28.69 -23.65 -11.50
CA TYR A 812 -29.54 -22.72 -10.74
C TYR A 812 -30.35 -23.39 -9.63
N GLN A 813 -30.78 -24.64 -9.79
CA GLN A 813 -31.43 -25.39 -8.71
C GLN A 813 -30.47 -25.61 -7.52
N LYS A 814 -29.24 -26.08 -7.79
CA LYS A 814 -28.22 -26.25 -6.75
C LYS A 814 -27.83 -24.91 -6.11
N ALA A 815 -27.78 -23.84 -6.90
CA ALA A 815 -27.57 -22.48 -6.38
C ALA A 815 -28.70 -22.06 -5.43
N ALA A 816 -29.96 -22.37 -5.76
CA ALA A 816 -31.10 -22.06 -4.89
C ALA A 816 -31.07 -22.86 -3.57
N GLU A 817 -30.61 -24.10 -3.59
CA GLU A 817 -30.40 -24.93 -2.38
C GLU A 817 -29.31 -24.35 -1.49
N ALA A 818 -28.16 -23.96 -2.06
CA ALA A 818 -27.10 -23.30 -1.33
C ALA A 818 -27.56 -21.95 -0.74
N ALA A 819 -28.30 -21.15 -1.51
CA ALA A 819 -28.86 -19.88 -1.04
C ALA A 819 -29.89 -20.09 0.09
N LYS A 820 -30.67 -21.18 0.06
CA LYS A 820 -31.57 -21.56 1.15
C LYS A 820 -30.80 -21.86 2.43
N LEU A 821 -29.74 -22.68 2.35
CA LEU A 821 -28.88 -22.96 3.50
C LEU A 821 -28.28 -21.67 4.09
N CYS A 822 -27.81 -20.75 3.24
CA CYS A 822 -27.37 -19.42 3.68
C CYS A 822 -28.47 -18.67 4.43
N CYS A 823 -29.71 -18.63 3.89
CA CYS A 823 -30.83 -17.96 4.56
C CYS A 823 -31.14 -18.57 5.93
N ASP A 824 -31.13 -19.90 6.04
CA ASP A 824 -31.46 -20.60 7.28
C ASP A 824 -30.42 -20.29 8.37
N ILE A 825 -29.13 -20.32 8.02
CA ILE A 825 -28.03 -19.98 8.95
C ILE A 825 -28.06 -18.49 9.31
N LEU A 826 -28.23 -17.59 8.33
CA LEU A 826 -28.28 -16.14 8.56
C LEU A 826 -29.50 -15.74 9.42
N THR A 827 -30.63 -16.42 9.27
CA THR A 827 -31.82 -16.19 10.11
C THR A 827 -31.54 -16.58 11.56
N MET A 828 -30.88 -17.73 11.78
CA MET A 828 -30.43 -18.13 13.12
C MET A 828 -29.45 -17.12 13.72
N LEU A 829 -28.47 -16.65 12.95
CA LEU A 829 -27.51 -15.65 13.43
C LEU A 829 -28.16 -14.28 13.71
N GLN A 830 -29.13 -13.85 12.90
CA GLN A 830 -29.87 -12.62 13.15
C GLN A 830 -30.69 -12.70 14.45
N GLN A 831 -31.24 -13.86 14.79
CA GLN A 831 -31.91 -14.06 16.08
C GLN A 831 -30.94 -13.93 17.26
N LEU A 832 -29.69 -14.39 17.09
CA LEU A 832 -28.63 -14.24 18.10
C LEU A 832 -28.11 -12.79 18.19
N HIS A 833 -28.11 -12.06 17.08
CA HIS A 833 -27.56 -10.70 16.94
C HIS A 833 -28.51 -9.79 16.16
N PRO A 834 -29.63 -9.34 16.77
CA PRO A 834 -30.66 -8.57 16.07
C PRO A 834 -30.19 -7.20 15.57
N ASN A 835 -29.13 -6.65 16.17
CA ASN A 835 -28.61 -5.31 15.87
C ASN A 835 -27.47 -5.30 14.85
N ASP A 836 -27.02 -6.46 14.35
CA ASP A 836 -25.94 -6.52 13.36
C ASP A 836 -26.46 -6.20 11.95
N SER A 837 -26.17 -4.99 11.48
CA SER A 837 -26.57 -4.51 10.16
C SER A 837 -25.93 -5.30 9.02
N GLY A 838 -24.74 -5.87 9.21
CA GLY A 838 -24.03 -6.67 8.22
C GLY A 838 -24.69 -8.02 7.99
N ILE A 839 -25.11 -8.69 9.07
CA ILE A 839 -25.88 -9.96 8.98
C ILE A 839 -27.21 -9.72 8.28
N LYS A 840 -27.91 -8.62 8.62
CA LYS A 840 -29.17 -8.25 7.98
C LYS A 840 -28.99 -8.01 6.48
N ALA A 841 -27.98 -7.25 6.07
CA ALA A 841 -27.69 -6.99 4.66
C ALA A 841 -27.36 -8.29 3.88
N LYS A 842 -26.54 -9.18 4.45
CA LYS A 842 -26.25 -10.50 3.86
C LYS A 842 -27.52 -11.37 3.74
N LEU A 843 -28.39 -11.35 4.75
CA LEU A 843 -29.65 -12.11 4.74
C LEU A 843 -30.60 -11.62 3.65
N ASP A 844 -30.74 -10.31 3.48
CA ASP A 844 -31.58 -9.71 2.45
C ASP A 844 -31.07 -10.06 1.05
N LEU A 845 -29.75 -10.02 0.83
CA LEU A 845 -29.12 -10.50 -0.40
C LEU A 845 -29.37 -11.99 -0.63
N ALA A 846 -29.21 -12.83 0.40
CA ALA A 846 -29.40 -14.28 0.28
C ALA A 846 -30.85 -14.63 -0.09
N LYS A 847 -31.83 -13.93 0.51
CA LYS A 847 -33.26 -14.09 0.18
C LYS A 847 -33.55 -13.72 -1.27
N ARG A 848 -33.00 -12.59 -1.74
CA ARG A 848 -33.16 -12.14 -3.14
C ARG A 848 -32.51 -13.13 -4.12
N ASN A 849 -31.28 -13.54 -3.84
CA ASN A 849 -30.55 -14.50 -4.67
C ASN A 849 -31.23 -15.87 -4.70
N ARG A 850 -31.84 -16.31 -3.60
CA ARG A 850 -32.66 -17.54 -3.57
C ARG A 850 -33.86 -17.43 -4.50
N ILE A 851 -34.59 -16.31 -4.47
CA ILE A 851 -35.74 -16.08 -5.37
C ILE A 851 -35.25 -16.05 -6.83
N ALA A 852 -34.17 -15.34 -7.10
CA ALA A 852 -33.58 -15.25 -8.43
C ALA A 852 -33.17 -16.62 -8.97
N CYS A 853 -32.43 -17.41 -8.19
CA CYS A 853 -32.03 -18.77 -8.59
C CYS A 853 -33.22 -19.71 -8.82
N ASN A 854 -34.29 -19.60 -8.02
CA ASN A 854 -35.52 -20.39 -8.23
C ASN A 854 -36.27 -20.00 -9.52
N LEU A 855 -36.23 -18.72 -9.93
CA LEU A 855 -36.81 -18.29 -11.20
C LEU A 855 -35.92 -18.76 -12.37
N LEU A 856 -34.61 -18.65 -12.22
CA LEU A 856 -33.63 -19.05 -13.23
C LEU A 856 -33.55 -20.58 -13.43
N SER A 857 -33.83 -21.37 -12.40
CA SER A 857 -33.92 -22.83 -12.54
C SER A 857 -35.07 -23.26 -13.46
N SER A 858 -36.10 -22.43 -13.59
CA SER A 858 -37.23 -22.64 -14.51
C SER A 858 -37.03 -21.94 -15.87
N LYS A 859 -36.43 -20.75 -15.87
CA LYS A 859 -36.15 -19.94 -17.07
C LYS A 859 -34.73 -19.40 -17.01
N PRO A 860 -33.71 -20.07 -17.56
CA PRO A 860 -32.33 -19.56 -17.52
C PRO A 860 -32.11 -18.27 -18.32
N GLU A 861 -32.88 -18.07 -19.39
CA GLU A 861 -32.70 -16.99 -20.39
C GLU A 861 -32.91 -15.57 -19.85
N ILE A 862 -33.60 -15.44 -18.71
CA ILE A 862 -33.87 -14.15 -18.06
C ILE A 862 -32.69 -13.69 -17.20
N PHE A 863 -31.58 -14.44 -17.11
CA PHE A 863 -30.36 -13.94 -16.49
C PHE A 863 -29.87 -12.68 -17.20
N ASP A 864 -29.51 -11.65 -16.42
CA ASP A 864 -28.98 -10.39 -16.94
C ASP A 864 -27.50 -10.23 -16.62
N THR A 865 -27.20 -9.82 -15.39
CA THR A 865 -25.86 -9.46 -14.92
C THR A 865 -25.72 -9.74 -13.43
N LEU A 866 -24.51 -9.54 -12.92
CA LEU A 866 -24.24 -9.50 -11.50
C LEU A 866 -24.00 -8.08 -11.04
N ASP A 867 -24.65 -7.73 -9.94
CA ASP A 867 -24.48 -6.44 -9.27
C ASP A 867 -23.65 -6.62 -7.99
N PHE A 868 -22.44 -6.04 -8.00
CA PHE A 868 -21.49 -6.07 -6.88
C PHE A 868 -21.58 -4.82 -5.99
N GLU A 869 -22.43 -3.84 -6.31
CA GLU A 869 -22.49 -2.55 -5.59
C GLU A 869 -22.84 -2.72 -4.11
N LYS A 870 -23.75 -3.66 -3.80
CA LYS A 870 -24.19 -3.90 -2.42
C LYS A 870 -23.22 -4.74 -1.61
N ASN A 871 -22.48 -5.63 -2.26
CA ASN A 871 -21.51 -6.50 -1.62
C ASN A 871 -20.51 -7.04 -2.64
N PHE A 872 -19.24 -6.69 -2.46
CA PHE A 872 -18.14 -7.08 -3.35
C PHE A 872 -17.88 -8.59 -3.41
N LEU A 873 -18.23 -9.34 -2.35
CA LEU A 873 -18.03 -10.79 -2.31
C LEU A 873 -19.30 -11.56 -2.68
N PHE A 874 -20.48 -11.03 -2.34
CA PHE A 874 -21.76 -11.67 -2.59
C PHE A 874 -22.63 -10.84 -3.53
N PRO A 875 -22.42 -10.93 -4.85
CA PRO A 875 -23.17 -10.15 -5.81
C PRO A 875 -24.67 -10.49 -5.78
N LEU A 876 -25.49 -9.51 -6.08
CA LEU A 876 -26.90 -9.70 -6.37
C LEU A 876 -27.05 -10.27 -7.79
N ILE A 877 -27.81 -11.35 -7.92
CA ILE A 877 -28.16 -11.93 -9.22
C ILE A 877 -29.30 -11.12 -9.82
N VAL A 878 -29.03 -10.39 -10.90
CA VAL A 878 -30.01 -9.54 -11.60
C VAL A 878 -30.67 -10.35 -12.71
N ILE A 879 -31.99 -10.21 -12.80
CA ILE A 879 -32.84 -10.88 -13.78
C ILE A 879 -33.51 -9.81 -14.65
N LYS A 880 -33.59 -10.05 -15.95
CA LYS A 880 -34.28 -9.21 -16.93
C LYS A 880 -35.76 -9.10 -16.57
N ASN A 881 -36.26 -7.88 -16.37
CA ASN A 881 -37.67 -7.62 -16.13
C ASN A 881 -38.51 -8.07 -17.35
N GLN A 882 -39.44 -9.01 -17.17
CA GLN A 882 -40.39 -9.43 -18.22
C GLN A 882 -41.47 -8.38 -18.54
N THR A 883 -41.44 -7.20 -17.91
CA THR A 883 -42.47 -6.16 -18.05
C THR A 883 -42.23 -5.14 -19.17
N THR A 884 -41.12 -5.17 -19.90
CA THR A 884 -40.81 -4.20 -20.98
C THR A 884 -40.84 -4.75 -22.40
N GLN A 885 -41.34 -5.96 -22.64
CA GLN A 885 -41.55 -6.51 -24.00
C GLN A 885 -43.03 -6.62 -24.42
N LYS A 886 -43.94 -6.01 -23.66
CA LYS A 886 -45.34 -5.78 -24.07
C LYS A 886 -45.81 -4.39 -23.65
N GLN A 887 -45.19 -3.34 -24.18
CA GLN A 887 -45.81 -2.02 -24.39
C GLN A 887 -45.29 -1.40 -25.67
#